data_AF-A0A7G2FD55-F1
#
_entry.id   AF-A0A7G2FD55-F1
#
_cell.length_a   1.000
_cell.length_b   1.000
_cell.length_c   1.000
_cell.angle_alpha   90.00
_cell.angle_beta   90.00
_cell.angle_gamma   90.00
#
_symmetry.space_group_name_H-M   'P 1'
#
loop_
_entity.id
_entity.type
_entity.pdbx_description
1 polymer ?
#
loop_
_entity_poly.entity_id
_entity_poly.type
_entity_poly.pdbx_seq_one_letter_code
_entity_poly.pdbx_strand_id
1 'polypeptide(L)'
;MTKPSDPTRDSHVAVLAFPFGTHAAPLLTVTRRLASASPSTVFSFFNTAQSNSSLFSSGDEADRPANIRVYDIADGVPEGYVFSGRPQEAIELFLQAAPENFRREIAKAETEVGTEVKCLMTDAFFWFAADMATEINASWIAFWTAGANSLSAHLYTDLIRETIGVKEVGERMEETIGVISGMEKIRVKDTPEGVVFGNLDSVFSKMLHQMGLALPRATAVFINSFEDLDPTLTNNLRSRFKRYLNIGPLGLLSSTLQQLVQDPHGCLAWMEKRSSGSVAYISFGTVMTPPPGELAAIAEGLESSKVPFVWSLKEKSLFMDENSPMGINLSSDVKDTLDEGAYGDSKFGLLDCDLECTAQKILRKRPVKRSCHGQAILAVTRRLATAAPSTVFSFLNTSQSNFSLLSSDLPPNIRVHDVSDGVPEGYVLSRNPQEAVELFLEAAPEIFRRELAVAETEVGRKVTCMLTDAFIWFAGDMAAEMKVLWVAFWTSGTRSLLISTQISSEKPSLSKVYIYSNLVTLSLDMLLKENGRMEETLGCISGMEKIRVKDTPEGVVFGNLDSVFSKMLHQMGLALPRATTVYMNSFEELDPTLTDNLRLKFKRYLSIGPLALLFSTSQRETPLHDPHGCLAWIKKRSTASVVYIAFGRVMTPPPGELVVIAQGLESSKVPFVWSLQEKNMPTRDSHVAVLVFPFGTHAAPLLAVTCRLATAAPSTVFSFFSTARSNSSLLSSDIPTNIRVHNVADGVPEGFVLTGNPQHAVELFLEAAPEIFRREIKAAETEVGRKFKCILTDAFLWLAAETAAAEMKASWVAYYGGGATSLTAHLYTDAIRENVGVKEVGERMEETIGFISGMEKIRVKDTQEGVVFGNLDSVFSKTLHQMGLALPRATAVFINSFEELDPTFTNDFRSEFKRYLNIGPLALLSSPSQTSTLVHDPHCCLAWIEKRSTASVAYIAFGRVATPPPVELVAIAQGLESSKVPFVWSLQEMKMTHLPEGFLDRTREQGMVVPWAPQVELLNHEAMGVFVSHGGWNSVLESVSAGVPMICRPIFGDHAINARSVEAVWEIGVTISSGVFTKDGFEESLDRVLVQDDGKKMKVNAKKLEELAQEAVSTKGSSFENFGGLLDEVVNFG
;
A
#
# COMPACT_ATOMS: atom_id res chain seq x y z
N MET A 1 -30.28 -27.68 43.32
CA MET A 1 -30.01 -27.24 41.94
C MET A 1 -29.82 -25.73 41.96
N THR A 2 -28.57 -25.29 42.08
CA THR A 2 -28.16 -23.88 42.02
C THR A 2 -27.67 -23.60 40.61
N LYS A 3 -28.16 -22.53 39.99
CA LYS A 3 -27.74 -22.06 38.66
C LYS A 3 -26.21 -21.79 38.66
N PRO A 4 -25.50 -22.11 37.58
CA PRO A 4 -24.07 -21.80 37.47
C PRO A 4 -23.87 -20.28 37.47
N SER A 5 -22.86 -19.81 38.21
CA SER A 5 -22.43 -18.41 38.25
C SER A 5 -21.92 -17.98 36.87
N ASP A 6 -22.57 -16.98 36.28
CA ASP A 6 -22.17 -16.28 35.05
C ASP A 6 -20.72 -15.77 35.18
N PRO A 7 -19.87 -15.83 34.14
CA PRO A 7 -18.60 -15.08 34.12
C PRO A 7 -18.88 -13.61 34.47
N THR A 8 -18.01 -12.99 35.27
CA THR A 8 -18.13 -11.58 35.65
C THR A 8 -18.21 -10.72 34.37
N ARG A 9 -19.40 -10.19 34.09
CA ARG A 9 -19.67 -9.29 32.96
C ARG A 9 -19.25 -7.89 33.36
N ASP A 10 -18.16 -7.40 32.79
CA ASP A 10 -17.55 -6.16 33.25
C ASP A 10 -18.12 -4.92 32.53
N SER A 11 -18.86 -5.10 31.43
CA SER A 11 -19.40 -4.00 30.61
C SER A 11 -20.64 -4.41 29.81
N HIS A 12 -21.57 -3.46 29.63
CA HIS A 12 -22.83 -3.65 28.90
C HIS A 12 -23.03 -2.51 27.89
N VAL A 13 -23.27 -2.88 26.63
CA VAL A 13 -23.49 -1.98 25.49
C VAL A 13 -24.89 -2.20 24.94
N ALA A 14 -25.69 -1.14 24.83
CA ALA A 14 -26.97 -1.20 24.14
C ALA A 14 -26.79 -0.78 22.67
N VAL A 15 -27.26 -1.61 21.75
CA VAL A 15 -27.16 -1.42 20.31
C VAL A 15 -28.55 -1.14 19.73
N LEU A 16 -28.78 0.07 19.24
CA LEU A 16 -30.09 0.50 18.75
C LEU A 16 -30.06 0.61 17.22
N ALA A 17 -30.75 -0.30 16.53
CA ALA A 17 -30.77 -0.37 15.08
C ALA A 17 -32.05 0.25 14.48
N PHE A 18 -31.91 0.96 13.36
CA PHE A 18 -33.07 1.46 12.61
C PHE A 18 -33.70 0.31 11.80
N PRO A 19 -35.00 0.00 11.99
CA PRO A 19 -35.63 -1.21 11.45
C PRO A 19 -35.88 -1.19 9.94
N PHE A 20 -35.83 -0.02 9.31
CA PHE A 20 -36.20 0.16 7.90
C PHE A 20 -34.99 0.19 6.97
N GLY A 21 -35.18 -0.29 5.74
CA GLY A 21 -34.12 -0.33 4.73
C GLY A 21 -32.97 -1.27 5.11
N THR A 22 -31.73 -0.88 4.77
CA THR A 22 -30.53 -1.70 4.99
C THR A 22 -29.73 -1.30 6.23
N HIS A 23 -30.32 -0.55 7.18
CA HIS A 23 -29.59 0.05 8.30
C HIS A 23 -29.14 -0.98 9.36
N ALA A 24 -30.01 -1.92 9.71
CA ALA A 24 -29.75 -2.82 10.83
C ALA A 24 -28.66 -3.87 10.56
N ALA A 25 -28.53 -4.37 9.33
CA ALA A 25 -27.58 -5.45 9.00
C ALA A 25 -26.09 -5.03 9.11
N PRO A 26 -25.66 -3.86 8.60
CA PRO A 26 -24.29 -3.38 8.81
C PRO A 26 -23.98 -3.12 10.30
N LEU A 27 -24.93 -2.58 11.07
CA LEU A 27 -24.73 -2.37 12.51
C LEU A 27 -24.62 -3.70 13.26
N LEU A 28 -25.40 -4.71 12.89
CA LEU A 28 -25.28 -6.07 13.41
C LEU A 28 -23.92 -6.70 13.06
N THR A 29 -23.41 -6.47 11.84
CA THR A 29 -22.09 -6.97 11.41
C THR A 29 -20.97 -6.42 12.29
N VAL A 30 -21.00 -5.13 12.59
CA VAL A 30 -20.05 -4.49 13.53
C VAL A 30 -20.24 -5.05 14.95
N THR A 31 -21.48 -5.21 15.39
CA THR A 31 -21.81 -5.76 16.71
C THR A 31 -21.27 -7.18 16.89
N ARG A 32 -21.43 -8.07 15.89
CA ARG A 32 -20.87 -9.44 15.91
C ARG A 32 -19.35 -9.43 16.09
N ARG A 33 -18.65 -8.51 15.43
CA ARG A 33 -17.20 -8.36 15.55
C ARG A 33 -16.76 -7.85 16.91
N LEU A 34 -17.42 -6.81 17.41
CA LEU A 34 -17.14 -6.27 18.75
C LEU A 34 -17.46 -7.29 19.83
N ALA A 35 -18.55 -8.05 19.69
CA ALA A 35 -18.90 -9.14 20.59
C ALA A 35 -17.85 -10.26 20.59
N SER A 36 -17.32 -10.61 19.41
CA SER A 36 -16.23 -11.60 19.30
C SER A 36 -14.91 -11.10 19.89
N ALA A 37 -14.60 -9.81 19.70
CA ALA A 37 -13.37 -9.18 20.23
C ALA A 37 -13.44 -8.87 21.73
N SER A 38 -14.65 -8.76 22.29
CA SER A 38 -14.90 -8.46 23.70
C SER A 38 -15.90 -9.45 24.33
N PRO A 39 -15.49 -10.73 24.57
CA PRO A 39 -16.39 -11.76 25.09
C PRO A 39 -16.98 -11.46 26.47
N SER A 40 -16.34 -10.61 27.28
CA SER A 40 -16.80 -10.19 28.60
C SER A 40 -17.80 -9.03 28.56
N THR A 41 -18.00 -8.40 27.40
CA THR A 41 -18.99 -7.34 27.20
C THR A 41 -20.27 -7.92 26.65
N VAL A 42 -21.41 -7.56 27.25
CA VAL A 42 -22.73 -7.91 26.71
C VAL A 42 -23.21 -6.83 25.75
N PHE A 43 -23.71 -7.26 24.60
CA PHE A 43 -24.33 -6.40 23.59
C PHE A 43 -25.83 -6.70 23.52
N SER A 44 -26.65 -5.76 23.97
CA SER A 44 -28.11 -5.85 23.87
C SER A 44 -28.57 -5.18 22.58
N PHE A 45 -28.97 -5.96 21.59
CA PHE A 45 -29.37 -5.52 20.26
C PHE A 45 -30.88 -5.31 20.18
N PHE A 46 -31.30 -4.07 20.00
CA PHE A 46 -32.69 -3.63 19.99
C PHE A 46 -33.14 -3.31 18.56
N ASN A 47 -34.22 -3.96 18.13
CA ASN A 47 -34.86 -3.73 16.83
C ASN A 47 -36.29 -4.27 16.85
N THR A 48 -37.11 -4.00 15.82
CA THR A 48 -38.49 -4.52 15.76
C THR A 48 -38.51 -6.04 15.60
N ALA A 49 -39.56 -6.70 16.07
CA ALA A 49 -39.71 -8.15 15.98
C ALA A 49 -39.61 -8.67 14.53
N GLN A 50 -40.18 -7.94 13.57
CA GLN A 50 -40.09 -8.28 12.15
C GLN A 50 -38.64 -8.20 11.65
N SER A 51 -37.91 -7.13 11.99
CA SER A 51 -36.53 -6.95 11.56
C SER A 51 -35.60 -7.97 12.21
N ASN A 52 -35.77 -8.24 13.52
CA ASN A 52 -35.02 -9.29 14.23
C ASN A 52 -35.27 -10.69 13.63
N SER A 53 -36.52 -11.02 13.29
CA SER A 53 -36.84 -12.30 12.64
C SER A 53 -36.12 -12.47 11.30
N SER A 54 -35.97 -11.40 10.53
CA SER A 54 -35.22 -11.39 9.27
C SER A 54 -33.71 -11.45 9.48
N LEU A 55 -33.17 -10.75 10.49
CA LEU A 55 -31.73 -10.66 10.75
C LEU A 55 -31.18 -11.89 11.46
N PHE A 56 -32.02 -12.63 12.19
CA PHE A 56 -31.65 -13.79 12.99
C PHE A 56 -32.44 -15.05 12.59
N SER A 57 -32.82 -15.18 11.31
CA SER A 57 -33.55 -16.34 10.79
C SER A 57 -32.83 -17.66 11.10
N SER A 58 -33.59 -18.77 11.21
CA SER A 58 -33.24 -20.10 11.78
C SER A 58 -31.87 -20.77 11.46
N GLY A 59 -31.06 -20.25 10.53
CA GLY A 59 -29.66 -20.65 10.34
C GLY A 59 -28.62 -19.82 11.13
N ASP A 60 -28.98 -18.62 11.57
CA ASP A 60 -28.08 -17.62 12.20
C ASP A 60 -28.04 -17.71 13.74
N GLU A 61 -28.94 -18.48 14.37
CA GLU A 61 -28.92 -18.68 15.83
C GLU A 61 -27.71 -19.49 16.30
N ALA A 62 -27.17 -20.37 15.45
CA ALA A 62 -25.99 -21.19 15.77
C ALA A 62 -24.66 -20.42 15.69
N ASP A 63 -24.62 -19.28 14.99
CA ASP A 63 -23.43 -18.45 14.75
C ASP A 63 -23.50 -17.09 15.48
N ARG A 64 -24.52 -16.88 16.31
CA ARG A 64 -24.63 -15.68 17.16
C ARG A 64 -23.69 -15.80 18.36
N PRO A 65 -22.74 -14.85 18.55
CA PRO A 65 -21.94 -14.77 19.78
C PRO A 65 -22.83 -14.80 21.02
N ALA A 66 -22.47 -15.63 22.01
CA ALA A 66 -23.27 -15.86 23.21
C ALA A 66 -23.48 -14.59 24.06
N ASN A 67 -22.66 -13.56 23.85
CA ASN A 67 -22.73 -12.25 24.49
C ASN A 67 -23.56 -11.22 23.70
N ILE A 68 -24.27 -11.62 22.63
CA ILE A 68 -25.31 -10.80 21.99
C ILE A 68 -26.69 -11.25 22.44
N ARG A 69 -27.47 -10.33 23.01
CA ARG A 69 -28.86 -10.54 23.40
C ARG A 69 -29.77 -9.74 22.48
N VAL A 70 -30.85 -10.34 22.01
CA VAL A 70 -31.78 -9.71 21.06
C VAL A 70 -33.04 -9.28 21.80
N TYR A 71 -33.45 -8.04 21.60
CA TYR A 71 -34.60 -7.42 22.23
C TYR A 71 -35.52 -6.84 21.16
N ASP A 72 -36.80 -7.22 21.23
CA ASP A 72 -37.83 -6.68 20.37
C ASP A 72 -38.37 -5.36 20.95
N ILE A 73 -38.40 -4.34 20.11
CA ILE A 73 -39.05 -3.06 20.40
C ILE A 73 -40.35 -2.95 19.62
N ALA A 74 -41.34 -2.28 20.20
CA ALA A 74 -42.60 -1.99 19.50
C ALA A 74 -42.35 -1.05 18.31
N ASP A 75 -43.06 -1.31 17.22
CA ASP A 75 -42.99 -0.55 15.96
C ASP A 75 -43.68 0.82 16.01
N GLY A 76 -44.39 1.11 17.12
CA GLY A 76 -45.10 2.38 17.32
C GLY A 76 -46.47 2.45 16.65
N VAL A 77 -46.93 1.36 16.02
CA VAL A 77 -48.22 1.31 15.32
C VAL A 77 -49.35 1.15 16.34
N PRO A 78 -50.32 2.09 16.44
CA PRO A 78 -51.45 1.94 17.33
C PRO A 78 -52.32 0.74 16.96
N GLU A 79 -52.94 0.10 17.96
CA GLU A 79 -53.84 -1.03 17.72
C GLU A 79 -55.01 -0.62 16.82
N GLY A 80 -55.22 -1.36 15.72
CA GLY A 80 -56.26 -1.07 14.73
C GLY A 80 -55.92 0.03 13.70
N TYR A 81 -54.68 0.53 13.67
CA TYR A 81 -54.26 1.53 12.69
C TYR A 81 -54.26 0.98 11.25
N VAL A 82 -54.87 1.72 10.32
CA VAL A 82 -54.97 1.36 8.89
C VAL A 82 -54.02 2.24 8.09
N PHE A 83 -53.03 1.63 7.44
CA PHE A 83 -52.06 2.36 6.63
C PHE A 83 -52.71 2.99 5.39
N SER A 84 -52.31 4.22 5.10
CA SER A 84 -52.70 4.98 3.90
C SER A 84 -51.98 4.51 2.63
N GLY A 85 -51.05 3.56 2.75
CA GLY A 85 -50.21 3.06 1.66
C GLY A 85 -48.95 3.91 1.40
N ARG A 86 -48.73 4.98 2.16
CA ARG A 86 -47.50 5.79 2.08
C ARG A 86 -46.35 5.10 2.82
N PRO A 87 -45.22 4.79 2.16
CA PRO A 87 -44.10 4.09 2.79
C PRO A 87 -43.51 4.79 4.02
N GLN A 88 -43.60 6.12 4.09
CA GLN A 88 -43.05 6.93 5.17
C GLN A 88 -43.85 6.83 6.48
N GLU A 89 -45.13 6.45 6.42
CA GLU A 89 -46.05 6.47 7.58
C GLU A 89 -45.60 5.54 8.71
N ALA A 90 -45.08 4.35 8.38
CA ALA A 90 -44.52 3.42 9.36
C ALA A 90 -43.25 3.98 10.04
N ILE A 91 -42.43 4.73 9.30
CA ILE A 91 -41.22 5.37 9.84
C ILE A 91 -41.59 6.46 10.84
N GLU A 92 -42.60 7.27 10.51
CA GLU A 92 -43.07 8.37 11.37
C GLU A 92 -43.61 7.85 12.71
N LEU A 93 -44.48 6.83 12.67
CA LEU A 93 -45.03 6.20 13.88
C LEU A 93 -43.91 5.59 14.75
N PHE A 94 -42.95 4.90 14.14
CA PHE A 94 -41.81 4.34 14.85
C PHE A 94 -40.98 5.42 15.54
N LEU A 95 -40.57 6.48 14.83
CA LEU A 95 -39.74 7.54 15.38
C LEU A 95 -40.42 8.31 16.51
N GLN A 96 -41.75 8.48 16.45
CA GLN A 96 -42.52 9.11 17.53
C GLN A 96 -42.51 8.29 18.82
N ALA A 97 -42.62 6.96 18.71
CA ALA A 97 -42.65 6.06 19.87
C ALA A 97 -41.26 5.61 20.36
N ALA A 98 -40.24 5.71 19.49
CA ALA A 98 -38.90 5.16 19.72
C ALA A 98 -38.23 5.60 21.02
N PRO A 99 -38.23 6.90 21.43
CA PRO A 99 -37.54 7.32 22.65
C PRO A 99 -38.02 6.58 23.90
N GLU A 100 -39.34 6.53 24.12
CA GLU A 100 -39.93 5.86 25.28
C GLU A 100 -39.82 4.33 25.19
N ASN A 101 -39.95 3.78 23.98
CA ASN A 101 -39.78 2.35 23.75
C ASN A 101 -38.34 1.90 24.06
N PHE A 102 -37.33 2.61 23.58
CA PHE A 102 -35.94 2.28 23.86
C PHE A 102 -35.60 2.46 25.35
N ARG A 103 -36.05 3.53 26.02
CA ARG A 103 -35.84 3.71 27.47
C ARG A 103 -36.38 2.53 28.27
N ARG A 104 -37.60 2.09 27.97
CA ARG A 104 -38.25 0.96 28.65
C ARG A 104 -37.50 -0.36 28.41
N GLU A 105 -37.15 -0.67 27.16
CA GLU A 105 -36.50 -1.94 26.85
C GLU A 105 -35.02 -1.96 27.30
N ILE A 106 -34.32 -0.82 27.34
CA ILE A 106 -32.98 -0.72 27.93
C ILE A 106 -33.03 -1.03 29.44
N ALA A 107 -33.96 -0.43 30.18
CA ALA A 107 -34.11 -0.71 31.62
C ALA A 107 -34.43 -2.18 31.90
N LYS A 108 -35.23 -2.81 31.03
CA LYS A 108 -35.50 -4.25 31.07
C LYS A 108 -34.23 -5.07 30.80
N ALA A 109 -33.46 -4.72 29.78
CA ALA A 109 -32.20 -5.40 29.47
C ALA A 109 -31.17 -5.28 30.60
N GLU A 110 -31.04 -4.11 31.24
CA GLU A 110 -30.17 -3.92 32.41
C GLU A 110 -30.56 -4.85 33.57
N THR A 111 -31.87 -4.99 33.82
CA THR A 111 -32.41 -5.90 34.83
C THR A 111 -32.10 -7.37 34.50
N GLU A 112 -32.23 -7.77 33.23
CA GLU A 112 -31.98 -9.16 32.79
C GLU A 112 -30.48 -9.51 32.68
N VAL A 113 -29.64 -8.53 32.33
CA VAL A 113 -28.18 -8.70 32.22
C VAL A 113 -27.53 -8.64 33.61
N GLY A 114 -28.10 -7.83 34.52
CA GLY A 114 -27.56 -7.57 35.85
C GLY A 114 -26.42 -6.54 35.85
N THR A 115 -26.33 -5.70 34.82
CA THR A 115 -25.26 -4.71 34.64
C THR A 115 -25.81 -3.49 33.92
N GLU A 116 -25.49 -2.29 34.42
CA GLU A 116 -25.89 -1.02 33.81
C GLU A 116 -25.19 -0.80 32.45
N VAL A 117 -25.91 -0.21 31.50
CA VAL A 117 -25.38 0.12 30.17
C VAL A 117 -24.42 1.30 30.29
N LYS A 118 -23.17 1.09 29.89
CA LYS A 118 -22.12 2.13 29.90
C LYS A 118 -21.86 2.75 28.53
N CYS A 119 -22.45 2.18 27.47
CA CYS A 119 -22.32 2.70 26.11
C CYS A 119 -23.59 2.44 25.29
N LEU A 120 -24.04 3.48 24.57
CA LEU A 120 -25.07 3.40 23.55
C LEU A 120 -24.41 3.44 22.17
N MET A 121 -24.52 2.35 21.41
CA MET A 121 -24.09 2.27 20.02
C MET A 121 -25.34 2.30 19.12
N THR A 122 -25.58 3.40 18.43
CA THR A 122 -26.87 3.62 17.76
C THR A 122 -26.71 3.87 16.27
N ASP A 123 -27.77 3.62 15.50
CA ASP A 123 -27.95 4.30 14.22
C ASP A 123 -27.97 5.82 14.45
N ALA A 124 -27.34 6.58 13.55
CA ALA A 124 -27.27 8.03 13.63
C ALA A 124 -28.65 8.71 13.57
N PHE A 125 -29.66 8.07 12.96
CA PHE A 125 -31.03 8.60 12.93
C PHE A 125 -31.65 8.78 14.32
N PHE A 126 -31.09 8.18 15.38
CA PHE A 126 -31.57 8.34 16.74
C PHE A 126 -30.91 9.52 17.46
N TRP A 127 -31.21 10.75 17.02
CA TRP A 127 -30.64 11.99 17.60
C TRP A 127 -30.88 12.11 19.11
N PHE A 128 -32.03 11.61 19.60
CA PHE A 128 -32.39 11.60 21.02
C PHE A 128 -31.49 10.67 21.87
N ALA A 129 -30.71 9.78 21.24
CA ALA A 129 -29.76 8.93 21.95
C ALA A 129 -28.66 9.74 22.68
N ALA A 130 -28.39 10.97 22.24
CA ALA A 130 -27.48 11.88 22.92
C ALA A 130 -27.96 12.23 24.33
N ASP A 131 -29.25 12.54 24.47
CA ASP A 131 -29.88 12.90 25.74
C ASP A 131 -30.05 11.64 26.60
N MET A 132 -30.51 10.54 26.00
CA MET A 132 -30.62 9.25 26.68
C MET A 132 -29.28 8.77 27.25
N ALA A 133 -28.18 8.89 26.50
CA ALA A 133 -26.84 8.55 26.99
C ALA A 133 -26.42 9.43 28.18
N THR A 134 -26.82 10.70 28.18
CA THR A 134 -26.55 11.63 29.28
C THR A 134 -27.36 11.26 30.52
N GLU A 135 -28.65 10.92 30.35
CA GLU A 135 -29.56 10.48 31.40
C GLU A 135 -29.03 9.25 32.15
N ILE A 136 -28.48 8.27 31.42
CA ILE A 136 -27.95 7.02 32.01
C ILE A 136 -26.44 7.05 32.27
N ASN A 137 -25.78 8.20 32.10
CA ASN A 137 -24.33 8.37 32.27
C ASN A 137 -23.48 7.39 31.43
N ALA A 138 -23.86 7.19 30.16
CA ALA A 138 -23.20 6.33 29.19
C ALA A 138 -22.48 7.12 28.07
N SER A 139 -21.52 6.47 27.40
CA SER A 139 -20.91 7.01 26.18
C SER A 139 -21.80 6.78 24.96
N TRP A 140 -22.08 7.81 24.17
CA TRP A 140 -22.79 7.66 22.89
C TRP A 140 -21.83 7.49 21.72
N ILE A 141 -22.05 6.45 20.92
CA ILE A 141 -21.35 6.15 19.66
C ILE A 141 -22.41 6.04 18.57
N ALA A 142 -22.26 6.82 17.50
CA ALA A 142 -23.24 6.86 16.40
C ALA A 142 -22.68 6.24 15.11
N PHE A 143 -23.51 5.46 14.43
CA PHE A 143 -23.20 4.83 13.15
C PHE A 143 -23.94 5.52 12.00
N TRP A 144 -23.19 6.03 11.03
CA TRP A 144 -23.75 6.53 9.78
C TRP A 144 -23.61 5.47 8.68
N THR A 145 -24.74 5.02 8.16
CA THR A 145 -24.81 3.93 7.17
C THR A 145 -24.50 4.38 5.74
N ALA A 146 -24.72 5.66 5.42
CA ALA A 146 -24.53 6.21 4.08
C ALA A 146 -23.14 6.85 3.88
N GLY A 147 -22.92 7.53 2.75
CA GLY A 147 -21.63 8.14 2.40
C GLY A 147 -21.33 9.47 3.13
N ALA A 148 -20.06 9.88 3.10
CA ALA A 148 -19.56 11.08 3.79
C ALA A 148 -20.16 12.40 3.27
N ASN A 149 -20.43 12.51 1.95
CA ASN A 149 -21.05 13.69 1.35
C ASN A 149 -22.45 13.97 1.92
N SER A 150 -23.26 12.92 2.09
CA SER A 150 -24.59 13.07 2.69
C SER A 150 -24.51 13.42 4.17
N LEU A 151 -23.56 12.86 4.92
CA LEU A 151 -23.33 13.23 6.32
C LEU A 151 -22.97 14.71 6.46
N SER A 152 -22.07 15.19 5.60
CA SER A 152 -21.64 16.60 5.58
C SER A 152 -22.80 17.54 5.25
N ALA A 153 -23.62 17.20 4.24
CA ALA A 153 -24.81 17.99 3.89
C ALA A 153 -25.77 18.16 5.09
N HIS A 154 -26.01 17.08 5.85
CA HIS A 154 -26.87 17.14 7.04
C HIS A 154 -26.23 17.91 8.20
N LEU A 155 -24.92 17.74 8.42
CA LEU A 155 -24.17 18.46 9.45
C LEU A 155 -24.15 19.97 9.22
N TYR A 156 -24.07 20.41 7.96
CA TYR A 156 -24.00 21.81 7.56
C TYR A 156 -25.34 22.37 7.06
N THR A 157 -26.46 21.71 7.35
CA THR A 157 -27.79 22.12 6.88
C THR A 157 -28.07 23.61 7.06
N ASP A 158 -27.76 24.17 8.23
CA ASP A 158 -28.03 25.59 8.53
C ASP A 158 -27.15 26.53 7.69
N LEU A 159 -25.87 26.19 7.51
CA LEU A 159 -24.94 26.96 6.67
C LEU A 159 -25.37 26.92 5.18
N ILE A 160 -25.83 25.77 4.70
CA ILE A 160 -26.33 25.63 3.33
C ILE A 160 -27.61 26.46 3.15
N ARG A 161 -28.53 26.41 4.11
CA ARG A 161 -29.77 27.21 4.09
C ARG A 161 -29.49 28.72 4.13
N GLU A 162 -28.49 29.15 4.89
CA GLU A 162 -28.05 30.55 4.95
C GLU A 162 -27.44 31.01 3.61
N THR A 163 -26.67 30.14 2.95
CA THR A 163 -25.95 30.49 1.71
C THR A 163 -26.84 30.43 0.46
N ILE A 164 -27.65 29.38 0.34
CA ILE A 164 -28.46 29.09 -0.85
C ILE A 164 -29.88 29.67 -0.72
N GLY A 165 -30.39 29.75 0.51
CA GLY A 165 -31.80 30.07 0.77
C GLY A 165 -32.73 28.87 0.54
N VAL A 166 -33.92 28.94 1.16
CA VAL A 166 -34.98 27.93 1.03
C VAL A 166 -36.16 28.40 0.18
N LYS A 167 -36.13 29.66 -0.27
CA LYS A 167 -37.13 30.24 -1.17
C LYS A 167 -36.52 30.33 -2.56
N GLU A 168 -37.28 29.97 -3.60
CA GLU A 168 -36.84 30.04 -5.01
C GLU A 168 -35.60 29.19 -5.35
N VAL A 169 -35.33 28.16 -4.55
CA VAL A 169 -34.18 27.24 -4.73
C VAL A 169 -34.14 26.58 -6.12
N GLY A 170 -35.28 26.49 -6.81
CA GLY A 170 -35.38 25.93 -8.17
C GLY A 170 -34.46 26.60 -9.19
N GLU A 171 -34.22 27.91 -9.08
CA GLU A 171 -33.35 28.66 -10.01
C GLU A 171 -31.86 28.48 -9.70
N ARG A 172 -31.53 28.00 -8.49
CA ARG A 172 -30.16 27.83 -7.98
C ARG A 172 -29.72 26.37 -7.93
N MET A 173 -30.48 25.46 -8.54
CA MET A 173 -30.26 24.00 -8.49
C MET A 173 -28.90 23.55 -9.06
N GLU A 174 -28.36 24.29 -10.04
CA GLU A 174 -27.05 23.98 -10.64
C GLU A 174 -25.87 24.63 -9.89
N GLU A 175 -26.13 25.50 -8.90
CA GLU A 175 -25.05 26.10 -8.11
C GLU A 175 -24.35 25.06 -7.24
N THR A 176 -23.06 25.25 -7.00
CA THR A 176 -22.22 24.36 -6.18
C THR A 176 -22.08 24.83 -4.74
N ILE A 177 -21.96 23.89 -3.79
CA ILE A 177 -21.84 24.16 -2.35
C ILE A 177 -20.37 24.38 -1.97
N GLY A 178 -19.76 25.40 -2.55
CA GLY A 178 -18.33 25.73 -2.34
C GLY A 178 -17.97 26.27 -0.95
N VAL A 179 -18.97 26.54 -0.09
CA VAL A 179 -18.75 27.05 1.27
C VAL A 179 -18.28 25.96 2.25
N ILE A 180 -18.46 24.68 1.90
CA ILE A 180 -18.03 23.54 2.72
C ILE A 180 -16.85 22.86 2.03
N SER A 181 -15.72 22.78 2.75
CA SER A 181 -14.51 22.13 2.24
C SER A 181 -14.76 20.64 1.97
N GLY A 182 -14.47 20.20 0.75
CA GLY A 182 -14.75 18.84 0.26
C GLY A 182 -16.13 18.68 -0.41
N MET A 183 -16.94 19.74 -0.53
CA MET A 183 -18.22 19.72 -1.24
C MET A 183 -18.29 20.69 -2.42
N GLU A 184 -17.15 21.20 -2.90
CA GLU A 184 -17.06 22.24 -3.92
C GLU A 184 -17.65 21.84 -5.27
N LYS A 185 -17.77 20.53 -5.53
CA LYS A 185 -18.34 19.96 -6.76
C LYS A 185 -19.79 19.47 -6.60
N ILE A 186 -20.33 19.49 -5.38
CA ILE A 186 -21.70 19.04 -5.10
C ILE A 186 -22.66 20.17 -5.45
N ARG A 187 -23.60 19.93 -6.36
CA ARG A 187 -24.62 20.93 -6.71
C ARG A 187 -25.75 20.91 -5.69
N VAL A 188 -26.49 22.01 -5.61
CA VAL A 188 -27.69 22.14 -4.77
C VAL A 188 -28.67 21.01 -5.03
N LYS A 189 -28.93 20.65 -6.30
CA LYS A 189 -29.83 19.54 -6.66
C LYS A 189 -29.33 18.14 -6.28
N ASP A 190 -28.02 17.99 -6.04
CA ASP A 190 -27.41 16.71 -5.66
C ASP A 190 -27.44 16.51 -4.12
N THR A 191 -27.93 17.50 -3.35
CA THR A 191 -28.11 17.35 -1.90
C THR A 191 -29.31 16.48 -1.54
N PRO A 192 -29.33 15.85 -0.36
CA PRO A 192 -30.50 15.11 0.11
C PRO A 192 -31.75 15.99 0.21
N GLU A 193 -32.90 15.42 -0.14
CA GLU A 193 -34.20 16.03 0.13
C GLU A 193 -34.33 16.33 1.64
N GLY A 194 -34.88 17.49 1.99
CA GLY A 194 -34.98 17.96 3.37
C GLY A 194 -33.87 18.92 3.81
N VAL A 195 -32.81 19.10 3.01
CA VAL A 195 -31.76 20.10 3.26
C VAL A 195 -32.24 21.48 2.82
N VAL A 196 -32.43 21.70 1.51
CA VAL A 196 -32.92 22.99 0.94
C VAL A 196 -34.15 22.86 0.04
N PHE A 197 -34.52 21.64 -0.38
CA PHE A 197 -35.69 21.38 -1.21
C PHE A 197 -36.50 20.17 -0.70
N GLY A 198 -37.71 19.99 -1.25
CA GLY A 198 -38.68 19.00 -0.77
C GLY A 198 -39.49 19.50 0.43
N ASN A 199 -40.14 18.58 1.16
CA ASN A 199 -40.93 18.94 2.33
C ASN A 199 -40.04 19.07 3.59
N LEU A 200 -39.56 20.29 3.85
CA LEU A 200 -38.71 20.60 5.02
C LEU A 200 -39.44 20.42 6.36
N ASP A 201 -40.78 20.43 6.35
CA ASP A 201 -41.62 20.28 7.54
C ASP A 201 -41.97 18.82 7.87
N SER A 202 -41.60 17.88 6.99
CA SER A 202 -41.85 16.45 7.22
C SER A 202 -41.13 15.96 8.48
N VAL A 203 -41.69 14.91 9.11
CA VAL A 203 -41.08 14.28 10.29
C VAL A 203 -39.67 13.78 9.97
N PHE A 204 -39.47 13.24 8.77
CA PHE A 204 -38.18 12.71 8.32
C PHE A 204 -37.14 13.82 8.11
N SER A 205 -37.51 14.93 7.46
CA SER A 205 -36.62 16.10 7.29
C SER A 205 -36.23 16.71 8.63
N LYS A 206 -37.18 16.83 9.56
CA LYS A 206 -36.92 17.32 10.93
C LYS A 206 -35.97 16.38 11.67
N MET A 207 -36.16 15.07 11.57
CA MET A 207 -35.26 14.07 12.17
C MET A 207 -33.82 14.22 11.66
N LEU A 208 -33.61 14.33 10.34
CA LEU A 208 -32.27 14.48 9.76
C LEU A 208 -31.57 15.78 10.17
N HIS A 209 -32.33 16.87 10.29
CA HIS A 209 -31.79 18.14 10.80
C HIS A 209 -31.39 18.04 12.27
N GLN A 210 -32.25 17.45 13.13
CA GLN A 210 -31.94 17.22 14.54
C GLN A 210 -30.73 16.28 14.74
N MET A 211 -30.59 15.26 13.89
CA MET A 211 -29.41 14.41 13.86
C MET A 211 -28.13 15.23 13.62
N GLY A 212 -28.12 16.07 12.56
CA GLY A 212 -26.96 16.91 12.24
C GLY A 212 -26.51 17.80 13.40
N LEU A 213 -27.47 18.33 14.18
CA LEU A 213 -27.21 19.12 15.37
C LEU A 213 -26.69 18.29 16.56
N ALA A 214 -27.17 17.06 16.72
CA ALA A 214 -26.83 16.21 17.86
C ALA A 214 -25.46 15.51 17.71
N LEU A 215 -25.10 15.06 16.51
CA LEU A 215 -23.91 14.22 16.25
C LEU A 215 -22.57 14.75 16.80
N PRO A 216 -22.27 16.07 16.81
CA PRO A 216 -21.04 16.59 17.44
C PRO A 216 -20.89 16.26 18.94
N ARG A 217 -22.00 15.92 19.64
CA ARG A 217 -21.97 15.49 21.04
C ARG A 217 -21.42 14.07 21.22
N ALA A 218 -21.51 13.22 20.19
CA ALA A 218 -21.10 11.81 20.25
C ALA A 218 -19.61 11.66 20.61
N THR A 219 -19.29 10.57 21.29
CA THR A 219 -17.91 10.20 21.65
C THR A 219 -17.13 9.76 20.42
N ALA A 220 -17.80 9.04 19.53
CA ALA A 220 -17.31 8.70 18.22
C ALA A 220 -18.47 8.61 17.22
N VAL A 221 -18.20 9.04 15.99
CA VAL A 221 -19.04 8.78 14.82
C VAL A 221 -18.26 7.85 13.92
N PHE A 222 -18.84 6.72 13.55
CA PHE A 222 -18.23 5.79 12.62
C PHE A 222 -19.10 5.58 11.38
N ILE A 223 -18.45 5.31 10.25
CA ILE A 223 -19.07 5.23 8.93
C ILE A 223 -18.53 4.02 8.16
N ASN A 224 -19.36 3.44 7.29
CA ASN A 224 -18.98 2.39 6.35
C ASN A 224 -18.23 2.96 5.12
N SER A 225 -17.09 3.60 5.36
CA SER A 225 -16.20 4.17 4.35
C SER A 225 -14.73 3.94 4.75
N PHE A 226 -13.79 4.31 3.88
CA PHE A 226 -12.34 4.31 4.12
C PHE A 226 -11.78 5.73 3.89
N GLU A 227 -10.60 6.04 4.46
CA GLU A 227 -10.06 7.42 4.50
C GLU A 227 -9.71 7.98 3.11
N ASP A 228 -9.17 7.13 2.22
CA ASP A 228 -8.67 7.55 0.91
C ASP A 228 -9.78 7.85 -0.12
N LEU A 229 -11.07 7.63 0.21
CA LEU A 229 -12.18 7.85 -0.73
C LEU A 229 -12.39 9.34 -1.03
N ASP A 230 -12.24 10.19 -0.03
CA ASP A 230 -12.31 11.65 -0.13
C ASP A 230 -11.55 12.28 1.06
N PRO A 231 -10.24 12.53 0.92
CA PRO A 231 -9.42 13.02 2.03
C PRO A 231 -9.79 14.43 2.51
N THR A 232 -10.22 15.31 1.59
CA THR A 232 -10.62 16.69 1.90
C THR A 232 -11.85 16.69 2.78
N LEU A 233 -12.90 15.97 2.36
CA LEU A 233 -14.12 15.85 3.13
C LEU A 233 -13.91 15.09 4.45
N THR A 234 -13.06 14.05 4.43
CA THR A 234 -12.70 13.29 5.63
C THR A 234 -12.03 14.17 6.68
N ASN A 235 -11.10 15.04 6.26
CA ASN A 235 -10.44 15.99 7.16
C ASN A 235 -11.41 17.06 7.68
N ASN A 236 -12.32 17.53 6.83
CA ASN A 236 -13.39 18.43 7.26
C ASN A 236 -14.26 17.78 8.35
N LEU A 237 -14.77 16.57 8.14
CA LEU A 237 -15.59 15.85 9.12
C LEU A 237 -14.81 15.51 10.40
N ARG A 238 -13.51 15.16 10.30
CA ARG A 238 -12.63 14.92 11.46
C ARG A 238 -12.49 16.15 12.35
N SER A 239 -12.57 17.36 11.79
CA SER A 239 -12.55 18.61 12.55
C SER A 239 -13.86 18.89 13.30
N ARG A 240 -14.96 18.22 12.92
CA ARG A 240 -16.31 18.47 13.47
C ARG A 240 -16.74 17.48 14.55
N PHE A 241 -16.07 16.32 14.64
CA PHE A 241 -16.39 15.27 15.61
C PHE A 241 -15.23 15.01 16.56
N LYS A 242 -15.51 14.54 17.79
CA LYS A 242 -14.48 14.16 18.77
C LYS A 242 -13.60 13.02 18.25
N ARG A 243 -14.23 12.03 17.62
CA ARG A 243 -13.58 10.92 16.90
C ARG A 243 -14.43 10.59 15.68
N TYR A 244 -13.80 10.58 14.51
CA TYR A 244 -14.41 10.17 13.26
C TYR A 244 -13.69 8.92 12.76
N LEU A 245 -14.42 7.81 12.58
CA LEU A 245 -13.84 6.49 12.30
C LEU A 245 -14.40 5.92 10.99
N ASN A 246 -13.52 5.75 10.02
CA ASN A 246 -13.80 5.01 8.79
C ASN A 246 -13.56 3.51 9.04
N ILE A 247 -14.62 2.70 9.04
CA ILE A 247 -14.56 1.26 9.38
C ILE A 247 -15.06 0.34 8.26
N GLY A 248 -15.17 0.85 7.03
CA GLY A 248 -15.63 0.10 5.86
C GLY A 248 -14.53 -0.10 4.81
N PRO A 249 -14.83 -0.79 3.68
CA PRO A 249 -16.12 -1.38 3.35
C PRO A 249 -16.42 -2.64 4.19
N LEU A 250 -17.51 -2.63 4.96
CA LEU A 250 -17.89 -3.71 5.89
C LEU A 250 -18.09 -5.07 5.20
N GLY A 251 -18.44 -5.08 3.91
CA GLY A 251 -18.56 -6.30 3.11
C GLY A 251 -17.23 -7.04 2.91
N LEU A 252 -16.10 -6.32 2.87
CA LEU A 252 -14.75 -6.91 2.83
C LEU A 252 -14.30 -7.38 4.22
N LEU A 253 -14.89 -6.78 5.25
CA LEU A 253 -14.58 -7.14 6.63
C LEU A 253 -15.33 -8.40 7.04
N SER A 254 -16.52 -8.72 6.52
CA SER A 254 -17.26 -9.93 6.91
C SER A 254 -16.57 -11.23 6.43
N SER A 255 -15.76 -11.84 7.31
CA SER A 255 -15.20 -13.19 7.14
C SER A 255 -16.24 -14.31 7.15
N THR A 256 -17.53 -13.97 7.38
CA THR A 256 -18.61 -14.92 7.63
C THR A 256 -19.55 -15.14 6.42
N LEU A 257 -19.24 -14.58 5.24
CA LEU A 257 -19.90 -14.99 3.98
C LEU A 257 -19.34 -16.32 3.42
N GLN A 258 -18.96 -17.25 4.31
CA GLN A 258 -19.03 -18.69 4.03
C GLN A 258 -20.39 -19.27 4.46
N GLN A 259 -21.38 -18.44 4.74
CA GLN A 259 -22.77 -18.89 4.55
C GLN A 259 -22.91 -19.35 3.11
N LEU A 260 -23.46 -20.56 2.91
CA LEU A 260 -23.79 -21.08 1.59
C LEU A 260 -24.46 -19.94 0.83
N VAL A 261 -23.76 -19.35 -0.14
CA VAL A 261 -24.35 -18.37 -1.03
C VAL A 261 -25.41 -19.16 -1.78
N GLN A 262 -26.66 -19.00 -1.32
CA GLN A 262 -27.76 -19.60 -2.02
C GLN A 262 -27.87 -18.82 -3.32
N ASP A 263 -27.57 -19.51 -4.41
CA ASP A 263 -27.78 -19.03 -5.76
C ASP A 263 -28.97 -19.77 -6.37
N PRO A 264 -30.20 -19.59 -5.82
CA PRO A 264 -31.37 -20.35 -6.26
C PRO A 264 -31.73 -20.10 -7.73
N HIS A 265 -31.20 -19.02 -8.31
CA HIS A 265 -31.42 -18.63 -9.70
C HIS A 265 -30.21 -18.90 -10.62
N GLY A 266 -29.11 -19.47 -10.09
CA GLY A 266 -27.94 -19.85 -10.89
C GLY A 266 -27.15 -18.67 -11.49
N CYS A 267 -27.31 -17.47 -10.94
CA CYS A 267 -26.69 -16.24 -11.42
C CYS A 267 -25.15 -16.33 -11.41
N LEU A 268 -24.55 -16.87 -10.34
CA LEU A 268 -23.11 -16.98 -10.19
C LEU A 268 -22.53 -18.00 -11.18
N ALA A 269 -23.17 -19.17 -11.30
CA ALA A 269 -22.77 -20.20 -12.26
C ALA A 269 -22.94 -19.73 -13.72
N TRP A 270 -23.91 -18.86 -14.00
CA TRP A 270 -24.07 -18.23 -15.31
C TRP A 270 -22.96 -17.21 -15.59
N MET A 271 -22.56 -16.42 -14.59
CA MET A 271 -21.48 -15.43 -14.72
C MET A 271 -20.10 -16.05 -14.90
N GLU A 272 -19.79 -17.18 -14.26
CA GLU A 272 -18.48 -17.88 -14.39
C GLU A 272 -18.15 -18.28 -15.84
N LYS A 273 -19.18 -18.38 -16.70
CA LYS A 273 -19.03 -18.71 -18.12
C LYS A 273 -18.75 -17.50 -19.01
N ARG A 274 -18.68 -16.28 -18.45
CA ARG A 274 -18.50 -15.02 -19.18
C ARG A 274 -17.08 -14.47 -19.03
N SER A 275 -16.62 -13.69 -20.01
CA SER A 275 -15.32 -13.02 -19.94
C SER A 275 -15.32 -11.96 -18.83
N SER A 276 -14.17 -11.72 -18.22
CA SER A 276 -14.01 -10.70 -17.18
C SER A 276 -14.45 -9.32 -17.70
N GLY A 277 -15.22 -8.58 -16.89
CA GLY A 277 -15.69 -7.22 -17.21
C GLY A 277 -16.83 -7.13 -18.24
N SER A 278 -17.45 -8.24 -18.63
CA SER A 278 -18.41 -8.27 -19.76
C SER A 278 -19.90 -8.30 -19.39
N VAL A 279 -20.25 -8.29 -18.09
CA VAL A 279 -21.64 -8.44 -17.61
C VAL A 279 -22.09 -7.17 -16.88
N ALA A 280 -23.26 -6.64 -17.25
CA ALA A 280 -23.91 -5.54 -16.54
C ALA A 280 -24.76 -6.06 -15.36
N TYR A 281 -24.66 -5.44 -14.18
CA TYR A 281 -25.51 -5.76 -13.03
C TYR A 281 -26.46 -4.59 -12.74
N ILE A 282 -27.76 -4.86 -12.75
CA ILE A 282 -28.83 -3.87 -12.56
C ILE A 282 -29.57 -4.18 -11.25
N SER A 283 -29.60 -3.22 -10.33
CA SER A 283 -30.30 -3.33 -9.05
C SER A 283 -30.68 -1.95 -8.52
N PHE A 284 -31.91 -1.82 -8.02
CA PHE A 284 -32.45 -0.59 -7.41
C PHE A 284 -32.60 -0.70 -5.89
N GLY A 285 -31.97 -1.72 -5.29
CA GLY A 285 -31.98 -1.94 -3.84
C GLY A 285 -33.34 -2.37 -3.27
N THR A 286 -33.48 -2.27 -1.95
CA THR A 286 -34.66 -2.78 -1.22
C THR A 286 -35.75 -1.74 -1.00
N VAL A 287 -35.48 -0.45 -1.23
CA VAL A 287 -36.42 0.66 -0.93
C VAL A 287 -37.08 1.23 -2.20
N MET A 288 -36.34 1.33 -3.31
CA MET A 288 -36.83 1.94 -4.55
C MET A 288 -37.33 0.89 -5.56
N THR A 289 -38.29 1.26 -6.39
CA THR A 289 -38.66 0.51 -7.61
C THR A 289 -39.01 1.54 -8.69
N PRO A 290 -38.30 1.57 -9.84
CA PRO A 290 -38.57 2.54 -10.88
C PRO A 290 -40.02 2.44 -11.39
N PRO A 291 -40.62 3.55 -11.85
CA PRO A 291 -41.92 3.53 -12.50
C PRO A 291 -41.95 2.59 -13.73
N PRO A 292 -43.12 2.06 -14.11
CA PRO A 292 -43.23 1.12 -15.24
C PRO A 292 -42.62 1.60 -16.55
N GLY A 293 -42.78 2.88 -16.90
CA GLY A 293 -42.18 3.44 -18.12
C GLY A 293 -40.66 3.47 -18.12
N GLU A 294 -40.04 3.68 -16.96
CA GLU A 294 -38.57 3.62 -16.81
C GLU A 294 -38.07 2.17 -16.86
N LEU A 295 -38.81 1.23 -16.25
CA LEU A 295 -38.51 -0.20 -16.36
C LEU A 295 -38.54 -0.67 -17.83
N ALA A 296 -39.52 -0.22 -18.61
CA ALA A 296 -39.60 -0.50 -20.05
C ALA A 296 -38.40 0.06 -20.82
N ALA A 297 -38.04 1.33 -20.58
CA ALA A 297 -36.89 1.95 -21.23
C ALA A 297 -35.56 1.26 -20.89
N ILE A 298 -35.39 0.80 -19.64
CA ILE A 298 -34.20 0.02 -19.23
C ILE A 298 -34.16 -1.32 -19.98
N ALA A 299 -35.29 -2.02 -20.10
CA ALA A 299 -35.35 -3.29 -20.83
C ALA A 299 -35.03 -3.12 -22.32
N GLU A 300 -35.59 -2.11 -22.99
CA GLU A 300 -35.30 -1.79 -24.40
C GLU A 300 -33.81 -1.43 -24.60
N GLY A 301 -33.20 -0.70 -23.66
CA GLY A 301 -31.77 -0.40 -23.65
C GLY A 301 -30.90 -1.65 -23.52
N LEU A 302 -31.28 -2.58 -22.66
CA LEU A 302 -30.56 -3.85 -22.50
C LEU A 302 -30.68 -4.74 -23.74
N GLU A 303 -31.87 -4.83 -24.35
CA GLU A 303 -32.10 -5.59 -25.57
C GLU A 303 -31.31 -5.03 -26.76
N SER A 304 -31.34 -3.70 -26.94
CA SER A 304 -30.62 -3.03 -28.05
C SER A 304 -29.11 -3.08 -27.89
N SER A 305 -28.59 -2.98 -26.65
CA SER A 305 -27.15 -2.99 -26.38
C SER A 305 -26.50 -4.37 -26.53
N LYS A 306 -27.29 -5.46 -26.46
CA LYS A 306 -26.81 -6.85 -26.48
C LYS A 306 -25.80 -7.19 -25.38
N VAL A 307 -25.69 -6.35 -24.36
CA VAL A 307 -24.79 -6.57 -23.23
C VAL A 307 -25.35 -7.70 -22.37
N PRO A 308 -24.56 -8.73 -22.02
CA PRO A 308 -24.97 -9.73 -21.05
C PRO A 308 -25.29 -9.06 -19.70
N PHE A 309 -26.41 -9.37 -19.07
CA PHE A 309 -26.79 -8.70 -17.83
C PHE A 309 -27.42 -9.63 -16.78
N VAL A 310 -27.32 -9.20 -15.52
CA VAL A 310 -28.06 -9.73 -14.36
C VAL A 310 -28.91 -8.60 -13.81
N TRP A 311 -30.24 -8.80 -13.73
CA TRP A 311 -31.17 -7.79 -13.22
C TRP A 311 -31.95 -8.31 -12.00
N SER A 312 -31.78 -7.65 -10.87
CA SER A 312 -32.52 -7.94 -9.63
C SER A 312 -33.83 -7.14 -9.56
N LEU A 313 -34.97 -7.84 -9.59
CA LEU A 313 -36.33 -7.28 -9.55
C LEU A 313 -37.15 -7.89 -8.40
N LYS A 314 -38.06 -7.10 -7.80
CA LYS A 314 -38.99 -7.60 -6.78
C LYS A 314 -40.15 -8.35 -7.44
N GLU A 315 -40.65 -9.41 -6.83
CA GLU A 315 -41.76 -10.22 -7.39
C GLU A 315 -43.03 -9.41 -7.68
N LYS A 316 -43.34 -8.36 -6.89
CA LYS A 316 -44.50 -7.49 -7.13
C LYS A 316 -44.39 -6.61 -8.39
N SER A 317 -43.21 -6.50 -8.99
CA SER A 317 -42.99 -5.78 -10.26
C SER A 317 -43.20 -6.66 -11.50
N LEU A 318 -43.33 -7.98 -11.34
CA LEU A 318 -43.55 -8.93 -12.44
C LEU A 318 -45.04 -9.16 -12.76
N PHE A 319 -45.94 -8.69 -11.88
CA PHE A 319 -47.39 -8.78 -12.07
C PHE A 319 -47.97 -7.38 -12.31
N MET A 320 -47.78 -6.86 -13.52
CA MET A 320 -48.64 -5.79 -14.03
C MET A 320 -49.77 -6.43 -14.85
N ASP A 321 -50.98 -5.96 -14.56
CA ASP A 321 -52.29 -6.38 -15.07
C ASP A 321 -52.29 -6.66 -16.60
N GLU A 322 -52.90 -7.77 -17.03
CA GLU A 322 -52.97 -8.25 -18.43
C GLU A 322 -53.65 -7.26 -19.41
N ASN A 323 -54.15 -6.12 -18.92
CA ASN A 323 -54.88 -5.11 -19.68
C ASN A 323 -54.13 -3.77 -19.89
N SER A 324 -52.84 -3.68 -19.53
CA SER A 324 -52.04 -2.48 -19.84
C SER A 324 -51.29 -2.65 -21.19
N PRO A 325 -51.28 -1.65 -22.11
CA PRO A 325 -50.72 -1.81 -23.46
C PRO A 325 -49.18 -1.90 -23.55
N MET A 326 -48.47 -2.04 -22.42
CA MET A 326 -47.00 -2.05 -22.34
C MET A 326 -46.47 -3.20 -21.47
N GLY A 327 -46.89 -4.43 -21.76
CA GLY A 327 -46.28 -5.65 -21.20
C GLY A 327 -45.04 -6.06 -22.00
N ILE A 328 -43.88 -6.11 -21.35
CA ILE A 328 -42.61 -6.56 -21.96
C ILE A 328 -42.67 -8.09 -22.12
N ASN A 329 -42.71 -8.56 -23.36
CA ASN A 329 -42.79 -9.98 -23.70
C ASN A 329 -41.37 -10.52 -23.97
N LEU A 330 -40.72 -11.11 -22.97
CA LEU A 330 -39.47 -11.84 -23.19
C LEU A 330 -39.79 -13.17 -23.89
N SER A 331 -39.33 -13.31 -25.13
CA SER A 331 -39.66 -14.45 -26.02
C SER A 331 -39.26 -15.83 -25.46
N SER A 332 -39.94 -16.87 -25.97
CA SER A 332 -40.02 -18.26 -25.51
C SER A 332 -38.73 -19.07 -25.42
N ASP A 333 -37.60 -18.56 -25.89
CA ASP A 333 -36.44 -19.39 -26.22
C ASP A 333 -35.46 -19.64 -25.06
N VAL A 334 -35.80 -19.20 -23.84
CA VAL A 334 -34.92 -19.32 -22.65
C VAL A 334 -35.33 -20.48 -21.71
N LYS A 335 -36.46 -21.15 -21.94
CA LYS A 335 -36.98 -22.19 -21.01
C LYS A 335 -36.38 -23.59 -21.18
N ASP A 336 -35.78 -23.92 -22.31
CA ASP A 336 -35.51 -25.33 -22.67
C ASP A 336 -34.13 -25.88 -22.28
N THR A 337 -33.31 -25.17 -21.49
CA THR A 337 -31.92 -25.59 -21.19
C THR A 337 -31.65 -26.09 -19.76
N LEU A 338 -32.66 -26.38 -18.95
CA LEU A 338 -32.48 -26.66 -17.51
C LEU A 338 -32.85 -28.06 -17.01
N ASP A 339 -33.38 -28.97 -17.84
CA ASP A 339 -33.74 -30.32 -17.41
C ASP A 339 -32.96 -31.38 -18.19
N GLU A 340 -31.87 -31.91 -17.61
CA GLU A 340 -31.43 -33.30 -17.82
C GLU A 340 -30.20 -33.65 -16.95
N GLY A 341 -30.33 -34.65 -16.06
CA GLY A 341 -29.16 -35.38 -15.55
C GLY A 341 -29.14 -35.84 -14.09
N ALA A 342 -30.18 -36.50 -13.59
CA ALA A 342 -30.09 -37.35 -12.40
C ALA A 342 -30.51 -38.79 -12.76
N TYR A 343 -29.72 -39.82 -12.41
CA TYR A 343 -30.18 -41.18 -12.05
C TYR A 343 -29.00 -42.11 -11.68
N GLY A 344 -29.14 -42.90 -10.60
CA GLY A 344 -28.49 -44.23 -10.49
C GLY A 344 -27.98 -44.69 -9.12
N ASP A 345 -28.83 -45.38 -8.36
CA ASP A 345 -28.64 -46.10 -7.08
C ASP A 345 -27.53 -47.18 -7.01
N SER A 346 -26.91 -47.40 -5.83
CA SER A 346 -27.18 -48.57 -4.93
C SER A 346 -26.08 -48.92 -3.88
N LYS A 347 -26.59 -49.15 -2.66
CA LYS A 347 -26.17 -49.73 -1.35
C LYS A 347 -25.00 -50.74 -1.13
N PHE A 348 -24.47 -50.63 0.12
CA PHE A 348 -23.93 -51.62 1.12
C PHE A 348 -22.45 -52.11 1.12
N GLY A 349 -21.74 -51.92 2.25
CA GLY A 349 -20.85 -52.95 2.85
C GLY A 349 -19.42 -52.57 3.33
N LEU A 350 -19.29 -52.30 4.65
CA LEU A 350 -18.18 -52.54 5.61
C LEU A 350 -16.69 -52.81 5.19
N LEU A 351 -15.82 -52.01 5.82
CA LEU A 351 -14.48 -52.23 6.43
C LEU A 351 -13.29 -52.90 5.69
N ASP A 352 -12.15 -52.23 5.92
CA ASP A 352 -10.73 -52.61 5.83
C ASP A 352 -9.94 -52.48 4.52
N CYS A 353 -8.77 -51.85 4.72
CA CYS A 353 -7.54 -51.87 3.91
C CYS A 353 -7.61 -51.37 2.46
N ASP A 354 -7.19 -50.12 2.23
CA ASP A 354 -6.25 -49.79 1.13
C ASP A 354 -5.95 -48.27 1.12
N LEU A 355 -4.86 -47.88 1.81
CA LEU A 355 -4.24 -46.57 1.66
C LEU A 355 -2.81 -46.66 1.08
N GLU A 356 -2.38 -47.86 0.69
CA GLU A 356 -1.05 -48.12 0.13
C GLU A 356 -0.92 -47.79 -1.37
N CYS A 357 -2.00 -47.53 -2.12
CA CYS A 357 -1.90 -47.42 -3.59
C CYS A 357 -1.88 -45.99 -4.18
N THR A 358 -2.06 -44.92 -3.38
CA THR A 358 -2.13 -43.53 -3.95
C THR A 358 -0.93 -42.65 -3.58
N ALA A 359 -0.02 -43.11 -2.73
CA ALA A 359 1.17 -42.36 -2.33
C ALA A 359 2.27 -42.28 -3.43
N GLN A 360 2.20 -43.09 -4.49
CA GLN A 360 3.25 -43.18 -5.50
C GLN A 360 3.10 -42.25 -6.73
N LYS A 361 2.06 -41.39 -6.81
CA LYS A 361 1.85 -40.55 -8.01
C LYS A 361 1.95 -39.04 -7.83
N ILE A 362 2.22 -38.52 -6.63
CA ILE A 362 2.35 -37.06 -6.41
C ILE A 362 3.72 -36.73 -5.80
N LEU A 363 4.78 -37.24 -6.43
CA LEU A 363 6.13 -36.69 -6.30
C LEU A 363 6.27 -35.55 -7.30
N ARG A 364 6.03 -34.30 -6.87
CA ARG A 364 6.79 -33.09 -7.29
C ARG A 364 6.18 -31.79 -6.75
N LYS A 365 7.05 -31.04 -6.05
CA LYS A 365 7.04 -29.58 -5.77
C LYS A 365 6.17 -29.08 -4.61
N ARG A 366 6.83 -28.73 -3.49
CA ARG A 366 7.05 -27.33 -3.01
C ARG A 366 7.69 -27.33 -1.60
N PRO A 367 8.71 -26.50 -1.32
CA PRO A 367 9.17 -26.25 0.05
C PRO A 367 8.40 -25.06 0.66
N VAL A 368 8.01 -25.19 1.94
CA VAL A 368 7.38 -24.10 2.72
C VAL A 368 8.34 -23.69 3.83
N LYS A 369 8.61 -22.38 3.94
CA LYS A 369 9.37 -21.72 5.03
C LYS A 369 8.41 -21.26 6.13
N ARG A 370 8.67 -21.63 7.39
CA ARG A 370 8.45 -20.89 8.66
C ARG A 370 9.00 -21.75 9.83
N SER A 371 9.31 -21.14 10.98
CA SER A 371 10.00 -21.75 12.15
C SER A 371 9.51 -23.19 12.47
N CYS A 372 10.39 -24.19 12.34
CA CYS A 372 9.99 -25.60 12.27
C CYS A 372 9.67 -26.27 13.62
N HIS A 373 10.24 -25.80 14.74
CA HIS A 373 10.16 -26.50 16.03
C HIS A 373 8.81 -26.34 16.73
N GLY A 374 8.43 -25.10 17.08
CA GLY A 374 7.16 -24.81 17.73
C GLY A 374 5.94 -25.13 16.88
N GLN A 375 6.02 -24.94 15.56
CA GLN A 375 4.94 -25.33 14.63
C GLN A 375 4.76 -26.84 14.55
N ALA A 376 5.84 -27.62 14.53
CA ALA A 376 5.76 -29.07 14.48
C ALA A 376 5.14 -29.63 15.74
N ILE A 377 5.57 -29.17 16.92
CA ILE A 377 5.00 -29.61 18.20
C ILE A 377 3.53 -29.20 18.29
N LEU A 378 3.17 -27.96 17.95
CA LEU A 378 1.78 -27.51 17.95
C LEU A 378 0.90 -28.33 16.99
N ALA A 379 1.39 -28.68 15.80
CA ALA A 379 0.66 -29.47 14.83
C ALA A 379 0.42 -30.91 15.32
N VAL A 380 1.42 -31.53 15.96
CA VAL A 380 1.27 -32.83 16.64
C VAL A 380 0.27 -32.72 17.79
N THR A 381 0.38 -31.68 18.63
CA THR A 381 -0.55 -31.43 19.74
C THR A 381 -1.99 -31.26 19.24
N ARG A 382 -2.21 -30.53 18.14
CA ARG A 382 -3.54 -30.39 17.52
C ARG A 382 -4.12 -31.74 17.09
N ARG A 383 -3.35 -32.60 16.42
CA ARG A 383 -3.83 -33.93 16.03
C ARG A 383 -4.12 -34.84 17.21
N LEU A 384 -3.25 -34.83 18.24
CA LEU A 384 -3.48 -35.59 19.46
C LEU A 384 -4.72 -35.09 20.21
N ALA A 385 -4.93 -33.77 20.27
CA ALA A 385 -6.11 -33.15 20.86
C ALA A 385 -7.40 -33.53 20.12
N THR A 386 -7.37 -33.57 18.78
CA THR A 386 -8.51 -34.05 17.97
C THR A 386 -8.76 -35.55 18.16
N ALA A 387 -7.71 -36.37 18.20
CA ALA A 387 -7.83 -37.82 18.33
C ALA A 387 -8.22 -38.28 19.75
N ALA A 388 -7.93 -37.47 20.78
CA ALA A 388 -8.25 -37.74 22.18
C ALA A 388 -8.99 -36.54 22.83
N PRO A 389 -10.28 -36.33 22.52
CA PRO A 389 -11.05 -35.18 23.02
C PRO A 389 -11.18 -35.11 24.55
N SER A 390 -11.04 -36.25 25.22
CA SER A 390 -11.10 -36.39 26.69
C SER A 390 -9.79 -36.01 27.41
N THR A 391 -8.70 -35.83 26.67
CA THR A 391 -7.37 -35.47 27.19
C THR A 391 -7.16 -33.97 27.04
N VAL A 392 -6.69 -33.32 28.11
CA VAL A 392 -6.36 -31.89 28.11
C VAL A 392 -4.87 -31.73 27.84
N PHE A 393 -4.51 -30.82 26.94
CA PHE A 393 -3.14 -30.54 26.53
C PHE A 393 -2.77 -29.11 26.94
N SER A 394 -1.84 -28.96 27.88
CA SER A 394 -1.26 -27.65 28.22
C SER A 394 -0.02 -27.39 27.38
N PHE A 395 -0.07 -26.40 26.51
CA PHE A 395 0.99 -25.96 25.61
C PHE A 395 1.72 -24.75 26.20
N LEU A 396 2.93 -24.98 26.68
CA LEU A 396 3.78 -23.97 27.32
C LEU A 396 4.80 -23.44 26.31
N ASN A 397 4.82 -22.13 26.08
CA ASN A 397 5.78 -21.47 25.18
C ASN A 397 5.90 -19.98 25.52
N THR A 398 6.89 -19.25 25.00
CA THR A 398 7.01 -17.82 25.29
C THR A 398 5.89 -17.01 24.63
N SER A 399 5.45 -15.93 25.27
CA SER A 399 4.37 -15.05 24.79
C SER A 399 4.64 -14.51 23.38
N GLN A 400 5.88 -14.10 23.10
CA GLN A 400 6.31 -13.67 21.77
C GLN A 400 6.20 -14.79 20.73
N SER A 401 6.54 -16.03 21.10
CA SER A 401 6.42 -17.18 20.21
C SER A 401 4.95 -17.54 19.97
N ASN A 402 4.11 -17.50 21.01
CA ASN A 402 2.67 -17.77 20.93
C ASN A 402 1.93 -16.76 20.05
N PHE A 403 2.24 -15.47 20.17
CA PHE A 403 1.71 -14.42 19.29
C PHE A 403 1.97 -14.72 17.80
N SER A 404 3.11 -15.33 17.48
CA SER A 404 3.50 -15.67 16.11
C SER A 404 3.02 -17.04 15.61
N LEU A 405 2.70 -17.97 16.52
CA LEU A 405 2.41 -19.39 16.23
C LEU A 405 0.91 -19.71 16.23
N LEU A 406 0.10 -18.99 17.00
CA LEU A 406 -1.30 -19.32 17.25
C LEU A 406 -2.24 -18.53 16.32
N SER A 407 -2.87 -19.24 15.39
CA SER A 407 -4.06 -18.77 14.67
C SER A 407 -5.33 -19.09 15.47
N SER A 408 -6.42 -18.35 15.25
CA SER A 408 -7.63 -18.25 16.09
C SER A 408 -8.45 -19.53 16.35
N ASP A 409 -8.02 -20.71 15.91
CA ASP A 409 -8.71 -21.98 16.17
C ASP A 409 -7.75 -23.04 16.74
N LEU A 410 -7.81 -23.25 18.05
CA LEU A 410 -7.24 -24.41 18.72
C LEU A 410 -8.38 -25.32 19.21
N PRO A 411 -8.23 -26.66 19.14
CA PRO A 411 -9.16 -27.56 19.81
C PRO A 411 -9.40 -27.13 21.27
N PRO A 412 -10.65 -27.21 21.76
CA PRO A 412 -11.04 -26.67 23.08
C PRO A 412 -10.36 -27.38 24.25
N ASN A 413 -9.76 -28.54 24.00
CA ASN A 413 -8.95 -29.30 24.95
C ASN A 413 -7.45 -28.97 24.90
N ILE A 414 -7.03 -27.91 24.19
CA ILE A 414 -5.70 -27.31 24.30
C ILE A 414 -5.80 -26.05 25.17
N ARG A 415 -4.88 -25.90 26.13
CA ARG A 415 -4.67 -24.69 26.95
C ARG A 415 -3.30 -24.14 26.62
N VAL A 416 -3.19 -22.83 26.43
CA VAL A 416 -1.92 -22.17 26.09
C VAL A 416 -1.46 -21.40 27.31
N HIS A 417 -0.20 -21.57 27.69
CA HIS A 417 0.41 -20.88 28.82
C HIS A 417 1.66 -20.14 28.34
N ASP A 418 1.73 -18.86 28.69
CA ASP A 418 2.86 -18.01 28.35
C ASP A 418 3.98 -18.18 29.37
N VAL A 419 5.18 -18.43 28.88
CA VAL A 419 6.39 -18.65 29.67
C VAL A 419 7.27 -17.40 29.55
N SER A 420 7.82 -16.92 30.67
CA SER A 420 8.80 -15.82 30.67
C SER A 420 10.04 -16.20 29.83
N ASP A 421 10.63 -15.23 29.16
CA ASP A 421 11.87 -15.34 28.38
C ASP A 421 13.13 -15.40 29.26
N GLY A 422 12.99 -15.37 30.60
CA GLY A 422 14.09 -15.52 31.55
C GLY A 422 15.00 -14.30 31.66
N VAL A 423 14.68 -13.19 30.98
CA VAL A 423 15.45 -11.94 31.07
C VAL A 423 15.00 -11.16 32.32
N PRO A 424 15.89 -10.82 33.27
CA PRO A 424 15.52 -10.04 34.45
C PRO A 424 14.95 -8.66 34.09
N GLU A 425 13.94 -8.20 34.83
CA GLU A 425 13.37 -6.85 34.66
C GLU A 425 14.45 -5.77 34.77
N GLY A 426 14.56 -4.92 33.73
CA GLY A 426 15.57 -3.85 33.65
C GLY A 426 16.94 -4.27 33.08
N TYR A 427 17.12 -5.52 32.69
CA TYR A 427 18.35 -6.00 32.06
C TYR A 427 18.42 -5.59 30.58
N VAL A 428 19.43 -4.81 30.19
CA VAL A 428 19.68 -4.41 28.80
C VAL A 428 20.57 -5.45 28.15
N LEU A 429 19.99 -6.30 27.29
CA LEU A 429 20.74 -7.29 26.51
C LEU A 429 21.84 -6.58 25.69
N SER A 430 23.07 -7.12 25.73
CA SER A 430 24.12 -6.64 24.83
C SER A 430 23.76 -6.96 23.38
N ARG A 431 24.48 -6.38 22.41
CA ARG A 431 24.30 -6.73 20.98
C ARG A 431 24.66 -8.19 20.66
N ASN A 432 25.08 -9.00 21.65
CA ASN A 432 25.40 -10.41 21.48
C ASN A 432 24.13 -11.30 21.68
N PRO A 433 23.63 -11.96 20.62
CA PRO A 433 22.44 -12.81 20.71
C PRO A 433 22.60 -14.04 21.63
N GLN A 434 23.84 -14.44 21.93
CA GLN A 434 24.11 -15.63 22.76
C GLN A 434 23.78 -15.41 24.23
N GLU A 435 23.91 -14.19 24.74
CA GLU A 435 23.67 -13.83 26.14
C GLU A 435 22.20 -14.05 26.55
N ALA A 436 21.25 -13.73 25.66
CA ALA A 436 19.83 -13.97 25.91
C ALA A 436 19.50 -15.47 26.02
N VAL A 437 20.19 -16.30 25.22
CA VAL A 437 19.99 -17.76 25.24
C VAL A 437 20.58 -18.36 26.51
N GLU A 438 21.73 -17.87 26.97
CA GLU A 438 22.35 -18.29 28.24
C GLU A 438 21.43 -18.01 29.43
N LEU A 439 20.96 -16.75 29.54
CA LEU A 439 20.05 -16.34 30.62
C LEU A 439 18.75 -17.15 30.62
N PHE A 440 18.16 -17.39 29.45
CA PHE A 440 16.98 -18.24 29.33
C PHE A 440 17.27 -19.67 29.78
N LEU A 441 18.34 -20.30 29.30
CA LEU A 441 18.65 -21.70 29.61
C LEU A 441 18.97 -21.91 31.10
N GLU A 442 19.58 -20.92 31.78
CA GLU A 442 19.81 -20.97 33.22
C GLU A 442 18.51 -20.87 34.03
N ALA A 443 17.60 -19.99 33.63
CA ALA A 443 16.33 -19.76 34.34
C ALA A 443 15.22 -20.76 33.96
N ALA A 444 15.30 -21.38 32.78
CA ALA A 444 14.22 -22.17 32.19
C ALA A 444 13.70 -23.31 33.08
N PRO A 445 14.53 -24.13 33.76
CA PRO A 445 14.00 -25.22 34.60
C PRO A 445 13.03 -24.73 35.67
N GLU A 446 13.35 -23.64 36.39
CA GLU A 446 12.48 -23.08 37.43
C GLU A 446 11.24 -22.41 36.84
N ILE A 447 11.40 -21.70 35.72
CA ILE A 447 10.27 -21.08 35.02
C ILE A 447 9.27 -22.16 34.58
N PHE A 448 9.71 -23.23 33.91
CA PHE A 448 8.83 -24.31 33.46
C PHE A 448 8.21 -25.08 34.63
N ARG A 449 8.90 -25.26 35.76
CA ARG A 449 8.31 -25.85 36.97
C ARG A 449 7.16 -25.00 37.50
N ARG A 450 7.33 -23.68 37.57
CA ARG A 450 6.30 -22.75 38.03
C ARG A 450 5.08 -22.78 37.12
N GLU A 451 5.29 -22.65 35.81
CA GLU A 451 4.18 -22.62 34.85
C GLU A 451 3.45 -23.96 34.75
N LEU A 452 4.15 -25.09 34.95
CA LEU A 452 3.50 -26.40 35.02
C LEU A 452 2.61 -26.53 36.27
N ALA A 453 3.01 -25.98 37.42
CA ALA A 453 2.18 -25.95 38.62
C ALA A 453 0.93 -25.07 38.44
N VAL A 454 1.07 -23.95 37.70
CA VAL A 454 -0.07 -23.10 37.30
C VAL A 454 -1.02 -23.89 36.40
N ALA A 455 -0.49 -24.58 35.38
CA ALA A 455 -1.28 -25.40 34.46
C ALA A 455 -2.05 -26.53 35.17
N GLU A 456 -1.41 -27.24 36.13
CA GLU A 456 -2.11 -28.27 36.92
C GLU A 456 -3.24 -27.69 37.78
N THR A 457 -3.04 -26.49 38.31
CA THR A 457 -4.03 -25.78 39.13
C THR A 457 -5.22 -25.33 38.28
N GLU A 458 -4.94 -24.77 37.10
CA GLU A 458 -5.96 -24.28 36.17
C GLU A 458 -6.79 -25.42 35.57
N VAL A 459 -6.15 -26.53 35.20
CA VAL A 459 -6.83 -27.70 34.62
C VAL A 459 -7.51 -28.56 35.72
N GLY A 460 -7.09 -28.42 36.98
CA GLY A 460 -7.59 -29.20 38.10
C GLY A 460 -7.22 -30.69 38.02
N ARG A 461 -6.19 -31.04 37.24
CA ARG A 461 -5.69 -32.42 37.06
C ARG A 461 -4.17 -32.42 37.10
N LYS A 462 -3.59 -33.50 37.62
CA LYS A 462 -2.14 -33.72 37.57
C LYS A 462 -1.68 -34.03 36.15
N VAL A 463 -0.51 -33.52 35.78
CA VAL A 463 0.15 -33.84 34.52
C VAL A 463 0.53 -35.32 34.56
N THR A 464 0.31 -36.03 33.46
CA THR A 464 0.60 -37.47 33.33
C THR A 464 1.64 -37.76 32.24
N CYS A 465 1.88 -36.80 31.35
CA CYS A 465 2.83 -36.90 30.24
C CYS A 465 3.35 -35.51 29.86
N MET A 466 4.64 -35.42 29.56
CA MET A 466 5.30 -34.23 29.01
C MET A 466 5.75 -34.53 27.58
N LEU A 467 5.27 -33.75 26.61
CA LEU A 467 5.72 -33.77 25.22
C LEU A 467 6.55 -32.51 24.98
N THR A 468 7.86 -32.65 24.77
CA THR A 468 8.76 -31.49 24.66
C THR A 468 9.59 -31.54 23.38
N ASP A 469 10.10 -30.39 22.94
CA ASP A 469 11.26 -30.40 22.04
C ASP A 469 12.42 -31.11 22.76
N ALA A 470 13.18 -31.93 22.04
CA ALA A 470 14.34 -32.61 22.59
C ALA A 470 15.40 -31.63 23.12
N PHE A 471 15.46 -30.40 22.60
CA PHE A 471 16.34 -29.35 23.12
C PHE A 471 15.98 -28.89 24.55
N ILE A 472 14.82 -29.28 25.11
CA ILE A 472 14.45 -29.04 26.51
C ILE A 472 14.93 -30.23 27.35
N TRP A 473 16.25 -30.42 27.46
CA TRP A 473 16.85 -31.63 28.05
C TRP A 473 16.48 -31.85 29.52
N PHE A 474 16.31 -30.75 30.27
CA PHE A 474 15.93 -30.77 31.69
C PHE A 474 14.50 -31.27 31.92
N ALA A 475 13.67 -31.36 30.87
CA ALA A 475 12.34 -31.99 30.96
C ALA A 475 12.43 -33.46 31.38
N GLY A 476 13.53 -34.14 31.07
CA GLY A 476 13.75 -35.51 31.53
C GLY A 476 13.91 -35.60 33.05
N ASP A 477 14.60 -34.64 33.68
CA ASP A 477 14.74 -34.58 35.14
C ASP A 477 13.40 -34.20 35.80
N MET A 478 12.71 -33.20 35.26
CA MET A 478 11.37 -32.81 35.73
C MET A 478 10.37 -33.97 35.65
N ALA A 479 10.35 -34.70 34.54
CA ALA A 479 9.45 -35.83 34.36
C ALA A 479 9.74 -36.97 35.34
N ALA A 480 11.02 -37.21 35.64
CA ALA A 480 11.43 -38.21 36.63
C ALA A 480 11.03 -37.80 38.06
N GLU A 481 11.23 -36.52 38.44
CA GLU A 481 10.80 -35.95 39.72
C GLU A 481 9.28 -36.07 39.92
N MET A 482 8.52 -35.73 38.87
CA MET A 482 7.05 -35.76 38.87
C MET A 482 6.47 -37.17 38.66
N LYS A 483 7.30 -38.16 38.31
CA LYS A 483 6.90 -39.53 37.96
C LYS A 483 5.91 -39.59 36.78
N VAL A 484 6.13 -38.77 35.76
CA VAL A 484 5.30 -38.69 34.53
C VAL A 484 6.06 -39.20 33.32
N LEU A 485 5.34 -39.54 32.24
CA LEU A 485 5.95 -39.98 30.99
C LEU A 485 6.63 -38.81 30.28
N TRP A 486 7.82 -39.00 29.73
CA TRP A 486 8.50 -37.99 28.90
C TRP A 486 8.61 -38.46 27.46
N VAL A 487 7.97 -37.74 26.56
CA VAL A 487 8.04 -37.93 25.12
C VAL A 487 8.86 -36.79 24.53
N ALA A 488 10.00 -37.13 23.93
CA ALA A 488 10.90 -36.15 23.32
C ALA A 488 10.66 -36.05 21.81
N PHE A 489 10.53 -34.83 21.30
CA PHE A 489 10.31 -34.55 19.89
C PHE A 489 11.59 -34.05 19.23
N TRP A 490 12.16 -34.86 18.34
CA TRP A 490 13.36 -34.52 17.58
C TRP A 490 13.01 -34.05 16.17
N THR A 491 13.42 -32.83 15.87
CA THR A 491 13.06 -32.08 14.66
C THR A 491 14.23 -31.92 13.69
N SER A 492 15.45 -32.28 14.10
CA SER A 492 16.63 -32.34 13.23
C SER A 492 16.74 -33.72 12.56
N GLY A 493 17.77 -33.94 11.74
CA GLY A 493 17.94 -35.19 11.00
C GLY A 493 18.31 -36.41 11.86
N THR A 494 18.00 -37.62 11.36
CA THR A 494 18.31 -38.92 11.98
C THR A 494 19.79 -39.08 12.32
N ARG A 495 20.68 -38.63 11.42
CA ARG A 495 22.13 -38.63 11.64
C ARG A 495 22.57 -37.76 12.82
N SER A 496 21.98 -36.57 12.95
CA SER A 496 22.28 -35.64 14.05
C SER A 496 21.87 -36.21 15.41
N LEU A 497 20.70 -36.87 15.49
CA LEU A 497 20.27 -37.55 16.72
C LEU A 497 21.22 -38.69 17.11
N LEU A 498 21.62 -39.52 16.14
CA LEU A 498 22.51 -40.64 16.40
C LEU A 498 23.90 -40.17 16.84
N ILE A 499 24.47 -39.15 16.18
CA ILE A 499 25.75 -38.54 16.57
C ILE A 499 25.66 -37.96 17.99
N SER A 500 24.62 -37.16 18.27
CA SER A 500 24.45 -36.49 19.57
C SER A 500 24.28 -37.50 20.73
N THR A 501 23.59 -38.61 20.49
CA THR A 501 23.42 -39.65 21.52
C THR A 501 24.60 -40.59 21.64
N GLN A 502 25.33 -40.89 20.56
CA GLN A 502 26.53 -41.73 20.63
C GLN A 502 27.64 -41.04 21.43
N ILE A 503 27.88 -39.75 21.16
CA ILE A 503 28.94 -38.97 21.81
C ILE A 503 28.66 -38.73 23.30
N SER A 504 27.39 -38.59 23.68
CA SER A 504 27.01 -38.41 25.09
C SER A 504 26.94 -39.72 25.89
N SER A 505 26.64 -40.87 25.27
CA SER A 505 26.37 -42.13 25.99
C SER A 505 27.59 -42.85 26.56
N GLU A 506 28.79 -42.53 26.08
CA GLU A 506 30.01 -43.21 26.49
C GLU A 506 30.77 -42.33 27.51
N LYS A 507 31.26 -42.97 28.59
CA LYS A 507 32.00 -42.36 29.71
C LYS A 507 32.98 -41.28 29.23
N PRO A 508 33.37 -40.30 30.08
CA PRO A 508 34.25 -39.17 29.75
C PRO A 508 35.60 -39.52 29.10
N SER A 509 35.92 -40.82 28.93
CA SER A 509 36.99 -41.32 28.07
C SER A 509 36.79 -41.13 26.56
N LEU A 510 35.58 -40.89 26.02
CA LEU A 510 35.41 -40.53 24.58
C LEU A 510 35.61 -39.05 24.24
N SER A 511 35.99 -38.24 25.24
CA SER A 511 36.72 -36.99 24.99
C SER A 511 38.11 -37.22 24.38
N LYS A 512 38.50 -38.49 24.18
CA LYS A 512 39.73 -38.94 23.52
C LYS A 512 39.38 -40.08 22.55
N VAL A 513 39.61 -39.87 21.25
CA VAL A 513 39.50 -40.85 20.14
C VAL A 513 38.07 -41.06 19.62
N TYR A 514 37.69 -40.55 18.45
CA TYR A 514 38.36 -40.78 17.15
C TYR A 514 39.41 -39.75 16.70
N ILE A 515 39.83 -38.82 17.55
CA ILE A 515 41.06 -38.05 17.33
C ILE A 515 41.96 -38.28 18.55
N TYR A 516 43.21 -38.71 18.33
CA TYR A 516 44.29 -38.92 19.32
C TYR A 516 44.48 -40.33 19.92
N SER A 517 44.86 -41.30 19.08
CA SER A 517 45.93 -42.20 19.51
C SER A 517 47.24 -41.70 18.90
N ASN A 518 48.08 -41.18 19.78
CA ASN A 518 49.47 -40.73 19.62
C ASN A 518 49.72 -39.30 19.09
N LEU A 519 50.26 -38.49 20.02
CA LEU A 519 51.04 -37.25 19.89
C LEU A 519 50.32 -35.88 20.03
N VAL A 520 50.64 -35.26 21.18
CA VAL A 520 50.87 -33.82 21.45
C VAL A 520 49.68 -32.86 21.38
N THR A 521 49.52 -32.13 22.49
CA THR A 521 48.67 -30.95 22.68
C THR A 521 48.79 -29.96 21.53
N LEU A 522 47.68 -29.69 20.83
CA LEU A 522 47.64 -28.69 19.76
C LEU A 522 46.61 -27.62 20.12
N SER A 523 47.05 -26.37 20.17
CA SER A 523 46.19 -25.20 20.28
C SER A 523 45.35 -25.02 19.02
N LEU A 524 44.29 -24.22 19.11
CA LEU A 524 43.32 -23.89 18.05
C LEU A 524 43.98 -23.56 16.67
N ASP A 525 45.19 -23.01 16.67
CA ASP A 525 45.98 -22.66 15.48
C ASP A 525 46.49 -23.86 14.66
N MET A 526 46.48 -25.07 15.22
CA MET A 526 46.98 -26.28 14.55
C MET A 526 45.87 -27.10 13.88
N LEU A 527 44.63 -27.03 14.38
CA LEU A 527 43.44 -27.55 13.68
C LEU A 527 43.16 -26.79 12.38
N LEU A 528 43.56 -25.52 12.29
CA LEU A 528 43.50 -24.71 11.08
C LEU A 528 44.59 -25.06 10.05
N LYS A 529 45.62 -25.84 10.42
CA LYS A 529 46.75 -26.16 9.53
C LYS A 529 46.74 -27.57 8.95
N GLU A 530 46.02 -28.53 9.51
CA GLU A 530 45.92 -29.89 8.96
C GLU A 530 44.50 -30.22 8.44
N ASN A 531 44.24 -29.83 7.18
CA ASN A 531 43.04 -30.17 6.40
C ASN A 531 42.78 -31.70 6.23
N GLY A 532 43.71 -32.58 6.64
CA GLY A 532 43.66 -34.01 6.31
C GLY A 532 42.61 -34.83 7.06
N ARG A 533 42.27 -34.46 8.31
CA ARG A 533 41.39 -35.29 9.17
C ARG A 533 39.92 -34.88 9.14
N MET A 534 39.62 -33.67 8.67
CA MET A 534 38.26 -33.20 8.44
C MET A 534 37.54 -33.97 7.32
N GLU A 535 38.31 -34.62 6.44
CA GLU A 535 37.80 -35.48 5.36
C GLU A 535 37.66 -36.96 5.75
N GLU A 536 38.10 -37.37 6.96
CA GLU A 536 37.90 -38.74 7.45
C GLU A 536 36.39 -39.01 7.62
N THR A 537 35.96 -40.22 7.25
CA THR A 537 34.55 -40.64 7.32
C THR A 537 34.23 -41.35 8.64
N LEU A 538 33.01 -41.18 9.15
CA LEU A 538 32.46 -41.83 10.35
C LEU A 538 32.07 -43.30 10.11
N GLY A 539 32.92 -44.07 9.44
CA GLY A 539 32.67 -45.49 9.11
C GLY A 539 32.60 -46.43 10.30
N CYS A 540 32.94 -45.96 11.50
CA CYS A 540 32.73 -46.70 12.75
C CYS A 540 31.27 -46.72 13.22
N ILE A 541 30.40 -45.87 12.65
CA ILE A 541 28.97 -45.86 12.93
C ILE A 541 28.23 -46.41 11.70
N SER A 542 27.56 -47.55 11.88
CA SER A 542 26.77 -48.20 10.83
C SER A 542 25.73 -47.23 10.24
N GLY A 543 25.78 -47.02 8.92
CA GLY A 543 24.95 -46.05 8.18
C GLY A 543 25.55 -44.63 8.04
N MET A 544 26.79 -44.40 8.51
CA MET A 544 27.51 -43.12 8.40
C MET A 544 28.86 -43.21 7.65
N GLU A 545 29.07 -44.27 6.87
CA GLU A 545 30.34 -44.58 6.20
C GLU A 545 30.80 -43.52 5.20
N LYS A 546 29.89 -42.61 4.79
CA LYS A 546 30.15 -41.52 3.84
C LYS A 546 30.12 -40.13 4.48
N ILE A 547 29.85 -40.02 5.78
CA ILE A 547 29.74 -38.74 6.47
C ILE A 547 31.12 -38.36 7.00
N ARG A 548 31.63 -37.19 6.63
CA ARG A 548 32.94 -36.73 7.09
C ARG A 548 32.84 -36.05 8.44
N VAL A 549 33.96 -35.99 9.16
CA VAL A 549 34.05 -35.29 10.44
C VAL A 549 33.56 -33.84 10.34
N LYS A 550 33.92 -33.11 9.27
CA LYS A 550 33.46 -31.72 9.06
C LYS A 550 31.98 -31.56 8.74
N ASP A 551 31.30 -32.64 8.33
CA ASP A 551 29.87 -32.63 8.03
C ASP A 551 29.02 -32.90 9.30
N THR A 552 29.67 -33.03 10.46
CA THR A 552 28.99 -33.18 11.77
C THR A 552 28.55 -31.83 12.34
N PRO A 553 27.59 -31.78 13.29
CA PRO A 553 27.20 -30.52 13.91
C PRO A 553 28.38 -29.86 14.65
N GLU A 554 28.52 -28.55 14.47
CA GLU A 554 29.48 -27.75 15.23
C GLU A 554 29.17 -27.83 16.73
N GLY A 555 30.20 -27.99 17.55
CA GLY A 555 30.07 -28.21 18.99
C GLY A 555 29.97 -29.66 19.42
N VAL A 556 29.92 -30.60 18.47
CA VAL A 556 29.84 -32.04 18.74
C VAL A 556 31.15 -32.76 18.50
N VAL A 557 31.86 -32.44 17.40
CA VAL A 557 33.18 -33.03 17.09
C VAL A 557 34.25 -31.95 16.80
N PHE A 558 33.85 -30.76 16.35
CA PHE A 558 34.73 -29.63 16.03
C PHE A 558 34.06 -28.29 16.38
N GLY A 559 34.83 -27.20 16.41
CA GLY A 559 34.36 -25.87 16.82
C GLY A 559 34.56 -25.59 18.32
N ASN A 560 33.88 -24.58 18.86
CA ASN A 560 33.99 -24.25 20.29
C ASN A 560 33.16 -25.22 21.15
N LEU A 561 33.80 -26.27 21.68
CA LEU A 561 33.16 -27.27 22.55
C LEU A 561 32.70 -26.69 23.90
N ASP A 562 33.20 -25.52 24.30
CA ASP A 562 32.76 -24.82 25.51
C ASP A 562 31.55 -23.90 25.28
N SER A 563 31.09 -23.79 24.03
CA SER A 563 29.90 -23.01 23.70
C SER A 563 28.64 -23.57 24.38
N VAL A 564 27.68 -22.67 24.62
CA VAL A 564 26.37 -23.00 25.20
C VAL A 564 25.64 -24.05 24.36
N PHE A 565 25.72 -23.91 23.03
CA PHE A 565 25.10 -24.83 22.09
C PHE A 565 25.71 -26.24 22.19
N SER A 566 27.04 -26.32 22.30
CA SER A 566 27.78 -27.58 22.51
C SER A 566 27.38 -28.25 23.83
N LYS A 567 27.34 -27.48 24.92
CA LYS A 567 26.91 -27.95 26.25
C LYS A 567 25.46 -28.43 26.23
N MET A 568 24.57 -27.71 25.56
CA MET A 568 23.17 -28.10 25.37
C MET A 568 23.06 -29.44 24.61
N LEU A 569 23.74 -29.58 23.47
CA LEU A 569 23.72 -30.82 22.68
C LEU A 569 24.23 -32.01 23.49
N HIS A 570 25.28 -31.81 24.30
CA HIS A 570 25.80 -32.86 25.17
C HIS A 570 24.79 -33.29 26.25
N GLN A 571 24.21 -32.33 26.99
CA GLN A 571 23.22 -32.59 28.05
C GLN A 571 21.96 -33.26 27.49
N MET A 572 21.51 -32.82 26.33
CA MET A 572 20.41 -33.42 25.60
C MET A 572 20.72 -34.86 25.20
N GLY A 573 21.91 -35.16 24.68
CA GLY A 573 22.33 -36.52 24.35
C GLY A 573 22.38 -37.46 25.57
N LEU A 574 22.69 -36.93 26.76
CA LEU A 574 22.63 -37.66 28.03
C LEU A 574 21.19 -37.88 28.52
N ALA A 575 20.33 -36.88 28.33
CA ALA A 575 18.95 -36.94 28.81
C ALA A 575 18.07 -37.85 27.94
N LEU A 576 18.15 -37.73 26.61
CA LEU A 576 17.28 -38.38 25.62
C LEU A 576 17.04 -39.90 25.82
N PRO A 577 18.04 -40.73 26.17
CA PRO A 577 17.83 -42.15 26.44
C PRO A 577 16.83 -42.43 27.59
N ARG A 578 16.58 -41.45 28.47
CA ARG A 578 15.59 -41.54 29.55
C ARG A 578 14.15 -41.31 29.07
N ALA A 579 13.95 -40.75 27.88
CA ALA A 579 12.63 -40.56 27.31
C ALA A 579 11.90 -41.91 27.14
N THR A 580 10.60 -41.92 27.42
CA THR A 580 9.77 -43.12 27.23
C THR A 580 9.45 -43.35 25.75
N THR A 581 9.41 -42.28 24.96
CA THR A 581 9.27 -42.34 23.50
C THR A 581 10.01 -41.17 22.86
N VAL A 582 10.73 -41.44 21.77
CA VAL A 582 11.35 -40.42 20.93
C VAL A 582 10.60 -40.37 19.60
N TYR A 583 9.99 -39.23 19.31
CA TYR A 583 9.37 -38.94 18.02
C TYR A 583 10.36 -38.23 17.11
N MET A 584 10.42 -38.64 15.85
CA MET A 584 11.31 -38.07 14.84
C MET A 584 10.49 -37.51 13.68
N ASN A 585 10.77 -36.28 13.26
CA ASN A 585 10.26 -35.73 12.00
C ASN A 585 11.04 -36.28 10.79
N SER A 586 10.91 -37.58 10.56
CA SER A 586 11.51 -38.34 9.45
C SER A 586 10.58 -39.50 9.08
N PHE A 587 10.93 -40.29 8.06
CA PHE A 587 10.21 -41.49 7.63
C PHE A 587 11.20 -42.65 7.46
N GLU A 588 10.73 -43.88 7.63
CA GLU A 588 11.59 -45.06 7.78
C GLU A 588 12.41 -45.35 6.51
N GLU A 589 11.84 -45.08 5.35
CA GLU A 589 12.44 -45.33 4.04
C GLU A 589 13.60 -44.38 3.72
N LEU A 590 13.73 -43.25 4.45
CA LEU A 590 14.79 -42.28 4.21
C LEU A 590 16.16 -42.83 4.60
N ASP A 591 16.25 -43.51 5.75
CA ASP A 591 17.49 -44.03 6.31
C ASP A 591 17.22 -45.29 7.19
N PRO A 592 16.94 -46.46 6.58
CA PRO A 592 16.50 -47.66 7.33
C PRO A 592 17.56 -48.16 8.32
N THR A 593 18.83 -48.22 7.92
CA THR A 593 19.94 -48.67 8.77
C THR A 593 20.13 -47.79 10.01
N LEU A 594 19.98 -46.47 9.88
CA LEU A 594 20.09 -45.54 11.01
C LEU A 594 18.86 -45.64 11.92
N THR A 595 17.69 -45.88 11.34
CA THR A 595 16.43 -46.08 12.08
C THR A 595 16.51 -47.31 12.98
N ASP A 596 17.06 -48.42 12.48
CA ASP A 596 17.29 -49.63 13.29
C ASP A 596 18.25 -49.38 14.45
N ASN A 597 19.34 -48.63 14.22
CA ASN A 597 20.27 -48.24 15.29
C ASN A 597 19.59 -47.40 16.38
N LEU A 598 18.67 -46.49 16.02
CA LEU A 598 17.94 -45.68 16.99
C LEU A 598 16.88 -46.50 17.75
N ARG A 599 16.23 -47.47 17.11
CA ARG A 599 15.29 -48.40 17.77
C ARG A 599 15.98 -49.26 18.83
N LEU A 600 17.27 -49.57 18.66
CA LEU A 600 18.07 -50.25 19.67
C LEU A 600 18.44 -49.35 20.87
N LYS A 601 18.57 -48.04 20.65
CA LYS A 601 19.00 -47.06 21.68
C LYS A 601 17.88 -46.53 22.55
N PHE A 602 16.66 -46.41 22.02
CA PHE A 602 15.53 -45.84 22.74
C PHE A 602 14.49 -46.89 23.09
N LYS A 603 13.83 -46.74 24.24
CA LYS A 603 12.72 -47.63 24.67
C LYS A 603 11.62 -47.73 23.62
N ARG A 604 11.32 -46.60 22.95
CA ARG A 604 10.39 -46.53 21.82
C ARG A 604 10.82 -45.40 20.90
N TYR A 605 10.99 -45.70 19.62
CA TYR A 605 11.35 -44.75 18.58
C TYR A 605 10.28 -44.78 17.48
N LEU A 606 9.76 -43.61 17.10
CA LEU A 606 8.69 -43.48 16.11
C LEU A 606 8.98 -42.33 15.15
N SER A 607 9.09 -42.64 13.86
CA SER A 607 9.21 -41.67 12.76
C SER A 607 7.83 -41.24 12.30
N ILE A 608 7.52 -39.94 12.40
CA ILE A 608 6.19 -39.38 12.13
C ILE A 608 6.21 -38.25 11.08
N GLY A 609 7.25 -38.19 10.25
CA GLY A 609 7.44 -37.16 9.22
C GLY A 609 7.30 -37.70 7.78
N PRO A 610 7.48 -36.83 6.76
CA PRO A 610 7.68 -35.39 6.89
C PRO A 610 6.35 -34.72 7.24
N LEU A 611 6.33 -34.06 8.40
CA LEU A 611 5.11 -33.45 8.96
C LEU A 611 4.41 -32.48 8.01
N ALA A 612 5.18 -31.79 7.16
CA ALA A 612 4.64 -30.88 6.14
C ALA A 612 3.66 -31.57 5.18
N LEU A 613 3.86 -32.84 4.84
CA LEU A 613 2.94 -33.61 4.00
C LEU A 613 1.72 -34.10 4.79
N LEU A 614 1.94 -34.60 6.01
CA LEU A 614 0.90 -35.12 6.89
C LEU A 614 -0.12 -34.04 7.35
N PHE A 615 0.30 -32.77 7.36
CA PHE A 615 -0.54 -31.65 7.76
C PHE A 615 -1.06 -30.81 6.58
N SER A 616 -0.73 -31.18 5.33
CA SER A 616 -1.21 -30.48 4.12
C SER A 616 -2.61 -30.89 3.67
N THR A 617 -3.14 -32.03 4.14
CA THR A 617 -4.37 -32.66 3.63
C THR A 617 -5.67 -32.12 4.22
N SER A 618 -5.62 -31.16 5.15
CA SER A 618 -6.82 -30.55 5.75
C SER A 618 -6.90 -29.03 5.59
N GLN A 619 -5.98 -28.41 4.84
CA GLN A 619 -6.09 -27.00 4.50
C GLN A 619 -6.92 -26.86 3.22
N ARG A 620 -8.20 -26.52 3.37
CA ARG A 620 -8.94 -25.85 2.28
C ARG A 620 -8.08 -24.70 1.78
N GLU A 621 -7.92 -24.68 0.47
CA GLU A 621 -7.01 -23.85 -0.32
C GLU A 621 -7.16 -22.37 0.05
N THR A 622 -6.34 -21.90 0.98
CA THR A 622 -6.06 -20.47 1.07
C THR A 622 -5.15 -20.13 -0.10
N PRO A 623 -5.42 -19.06 -0.87
CA PRO A 623 -4.47 -18.59 -1.86
C PRO A 623 -3.15 -18.31 -1.15
N LEU A 624 -2.10 -19.03 -1.53
CA LEU A 624 -0.76 -18.78 -1.02
C LEU A 624 -0.42 -17.31 -1.28
N HIS A 625 -0.29 -16.53 -0.21
CA HIS A 625 0.12 -15.13 -0.26
C HIS A 625 1.51 -15.05 -0.89
N ASP A 626 1.56 -14.59 -2.15
CA ASP A 626 2.76 -14.49 -2.98
C ASP A 626 2.99 -13.01 -3.37
N PRO A 627 3.35 -12.15 -2.40
CA PRO A 627 3.40 -10.70 -2.61
C PRO A 627 4.50 -10.30 -3.60
N HIS A 628 5.48 -11.18 -3.82
CA HIS A 628 6.58 -10.98 -4.75
C HIS A 628 6.39 -11.75 -6.07
N GLY A 629 5.25 -12.41 -6.28
CA GLY A 629 4.96 -13.15 -7.51
C GLY A 629 5.90 -14.33 -7.78
N CYS A 630 6.61 -14.84 -6.77
CA CYS A 630 7.59 -15.92 -6.88
C CYS A 630 6.96 -17.23 -7.39
N LEU A 631 5.75 -17.58 -6.94
CA LEU A 631 5.05 -18.78 -7.38
C LEU A 631 4.54 -18.63 -8.81
N ALA A 632 4.02 -17.45 -9.17
CA ALA A 632 3.63 -17.14 -10.54
C ALA A 632 4.85 -17.19 -11.48
N TRP A 633 6.01 -16.71 -11.02
CA TRP A 633 7.27 -16.72 -11.75
C TRP A 633 7.83 -18.15 -11.93
N ILE A 634 7.85 -18.97 -10.88
CA ILE A 634 8.29 -20.38 -10.95
C ILE A 634 7.37 -21.19 -11.89
N LYS A 635 6.05 -20.97 -11.84
CA LYS A 635 5.07 -21.68 -12.69
C LYS A 635 5.30 -21.49 -14.19
N LYS A 636 5.94 -20.39 -14.59
CA LYS A 636 6.30 -20.10 -16.00
C LYS A 636 7.61 -20.77 -16.45
N ARG A 637 8.32 -21.49 -15.57
CA ARG A 637 9.61 -22.14 -15.87
C ARG A 637 9.49 -23.65 -15.97
N SER A 638 10.39 -24.26 -16.74
CA SER A 638 10.42 -25.70 -16.94
C SER A 638 10.71 -26.44 -15.62
N THR A 639 10.27 -27.68 -15.51
CA THR A 639 10.44 -28.46 -14.29
C THR A 639 11.93 -28.69 -13.98
N ALA A 640 12.31 -28.50 -12.71
CA ALA A 640 13.69 -28.61 -12.21
C ALA A 640 14.70 -27.59 -12.81
N SER A 641 14.22 -26.47 -13.34
CA SER A 641 15.07 -25.40 -13.91
C SER A 641 15.34 -24.22 -12.98
N VAL A 642 14.81 -24.24 -11.75
CA VAL A 642 14.92 -23.14 -10.80
C VAL A 642 15.62 -23.61 -9.52
N VAL A 643 16.65 -22.88 -9.11
CA VAL A 643 17.37 -23.09 -7.84
C VAL A 643 16.67 -22.31 -6.73
N TYR A 644 16.34 -22.98 -5.62
CA TYR A 644 15.76 -22.32 -4.45
C TYR A 644 16.80 -22.18 -3.35
N ILE A 645 17.00 -20.96 -2.85
CA ILE A 645 18.07 -20.61 -1.92
C ILE A 645 17.46 -20.02 -0.66
N ALA A 646 17.82 -20.61 0.47
CA ALA A 646 17.20 -20.34 1.74
C ALA A 646 18.14 -20.70 2.90
N PHE A 647 18.50 -19.70 3.72
CA PHE A 647 19.34 -19.90 4.91
C PHE A 647 18.55 -20.02 6.23
N GLY A 648 17.23 -20.19 6.15
CA GLY A 648 16.37 -20.33 7.33
C GLY A 648 16.20 -19.04 8.13
N ARG A 649 15.91 -19.16 9.45
CA ARG A 649 15.81 -18.01 10.36
C ARG A 649 16.91 -17.85 11.40
N VAL A 650 17.75 -18.87 11.55
CA VAL A 650 18.72 -18.97 12.65
C VAL A 650 20.14 -18.71 12.15
N MET A 651 20.43 -18.95 10.87
CA MET A 651 21.72 -18.66 10.26
C MET A 651 21.61 -17.50 9.28
N THR A 652 22.43 -16.49 9.50
CA THR A 652 22.63 -15.38 8.55
C THR A 652 24.07 -15.44 8.07
N PRO A 653 24.33 -15.78 6.80
CA PRO A 653 25.69 -15.70 6.25
C PRO A 653 26.22 -14.26 6.37
N PRO A 654 27.51 -14.06 6.68
CA PRO A 654 28.12 -12.73 6.68
C PRO A 654 27.94 -12.03 5.33
N PRO A 655 27.89 -10.68 5.29
CA PRO A 655 27.69 -9.93 4.04
C PRO A 655 28.63 -10.33 2.90
N GLY A 656 29.91 -10.60 3.21
CA GLY A 656 30.88 -11.06 2.21
C GLY A 656 30.54 -12.42 1.58
N GLU A 657 29.99 -13.36 2.34
CA GLU A 657 29.55 -14.65 1.82
C GLU A 657 28.28 -14.53 0.98
N LEU A 658 27.36 -13.63 1.36
CA LEU A 658 26.18 -13.31 0.56
C LEU A 658 26.58 -12.74 -0.81
N VAL A 659 27.60 -11.89 -0.86
CA VAL A 659 28.14 -11.36 -2.13
C VAL A 659 28.72 -12.48 -3.00
N VAL A 660 29.49 -13.41 -2.42
CA VAL A 660 30.05 -14.55 -3.17
C VAL A 660 28.94 -15.46 -3.72
N ILE A 661 27.88 -15.71 -2.92
CA ILE A 661 26.71 -16.47 -3.38
C ILE A 661 26.00 -15.72 -4.51
N ALA A 662 25.79 -14.41 -4.38
CA ALA A 662 25.16 -13.58 -5.40
C ALA A 662 25.95 -13.61 -6.72
N GLN A 663 27.28 -13.43 -6.65
CA GLN A 663 28.19 -13.50 -7.80
C GLN A 663 28.18 -14.89 -8.44
N GLY A 664 28.13 -15.96 -7.63
CA GLY A 664 28.02 -17.32 -8.14
C GLY A 664 26.70 -17.57 -8.88
N LEU A 665 25.59 -17.02 -8.37
CA LEU A 665 24.28 -17.13 -9.01
C LEU A 665 24.19 -16.34 -10.30
N GLU A 666 24.69 -15.11 -10.29
CA GLU A 666 24.81 -14.26 -11.47
C GLU A 666 25.64 -14.95 -12.56
N SER A 667 26.82 -15.47 -12.19
CA SER A 667 27.71 -16.20 -13.10
C SER A 667 27.08 -17.49 -13.63
N SER A 668 26.28 -18.17 -12.82
CA SER A 668 25.66 -19.45 -13.21
C SER A 668 24.60 -19.30 -14.30
N LYS A 669 24.00 -18.11 -14.45
CA LYS A 669 22.83 -17.84 -15.31
C LYS A 669 21.64 -18.77 -15.05
N VAL A 670 21.65 -19.51 -13.94
CA VAL A 670 20.57 -20.42 -13.58
C VAL A 670 19.45 -19.60 -12.94
N PRO A 671 18.19 -19.76 -13.37
CA PRO A 671 17.06 -19.10 -12.71
C PRO A 671 17.02 -19.49 -11.24
N PHE A 672 16.92 -18.53 -10.33
CA PHE A 672 16.88 -18.81 -8.90
C PHE A 672 15.80 -18.00 -8.17
N VAL A 673 15.37 -18.52 -7.02
CA VAL A 673 14.57 -17.81 -6.03
C VAL A 673 15.36 -17.82 -4.74
N TRP A 674 15.74 -16.64 -4.27
CA TRP A 674 16.49 -16.48 -3.04
C TRP A 674 15.64 -15.76 -1.99
N SER A 675 15.41 -16.42 -0.86
CA SER A 675 14.64 -15.84 0.23
C SER A 675 15.59 -15.34 1.33
N LEU A 676 15.78 -14.02 1.33
CA LEU A 676 16.53 -13.22 2.30
C LEU A 676 15.60 -12.71 3.43
N GLN A 677 16.17 -12.38 4.58
CA GLN A 677 15.43 -11.76 5.68
C GLN A 677 15.56 -10.23 5.65
N GLU A 678 14.52 -9.49 6.06
CA GLU A 678 14.57 -8.02 6.22
C GLU A 678 15.66 -7.54 7.16
N LYS A 679 16.07 -8.35 8.16
CA LYS A 679 17.23 -8.03 9.02
C LYS A 679 18.56 -7.97 8.26
N ASN A 680 18.60 -8.45 7.02
CA ASN A 680 19.75 -8.37 6.12
C ASN A 680 19.70 -7.13 5.21
N MET A 681 18.63 -6.32 5.29
CA MET A 681 18.68 -4.95 4.82
C MET A 681 19.21 -4.07 5.95
N PRO A 682 20.16 -3.15 5.68
CA PRO A 682 20.67 -2.26 6.72
C PRO A 682 19.51 -1.44 7.31
N THR A 683 19.14 -1.71 8.56
CA THR A 683 18.23 -0.85 9.33
C THR A 683 18.95 0.47 9.59
N ARG A 684 18.55 1.53 8.87
CA ARG A 684 19.15 2.86 8.98
C ARG A 684 18.10 3.86 9.47
N ASP A 685 18.19 4.22 10.74
CA ASP A 685 17.64 5.47 11.25
C ASP A 685 18.47 6.62 10.64
N SER A 686 17.96 7.22 9.57
CA SER A 686 18.57 8.36 8.86
C SER A 686 17.61 9.56 8.86
N HIS A 687 18.18 10.76 8.78
CA HIS A 687 17.44 12.02 8.68
C HIS A 687 17.99 12.80 7.48
N VAL A 688 17.13 13.18 6.55
CA VAL A 688 17.48 13.81 5.26
C VAL A 688 16.83 15.18 5.16
N ALA A 689 17.61 16.22 4.88
CA ALA A 689 17.10 17.56 4.61
C ALA A 689 16.85 17.69 3.11
N VAL A 690 15.68 18.17 2.71
CA VAL A 690 15.30 18.40 1.32
C VAL A 690 15.10 19.89 1.09
N LEU A 691 16.07 20.56 0.45
CA LEU A 691 16.05 22.01 0.22
C LEU A 691 15.53 22.31 -1.19
N VAL A 692 14.43 23.06 -1.27
CA VAL A 692 13.66 23.16 -2.52
C VAL A 692 13.66 24.59 -3.03
N PHE A 693 13.97 24.77 -4.31
CA PHE A 693 13.80 26.05 -4.99
C PHE A 693 12.30 26.32 -5.24
N PRO A 694 11.70 27.38 -4.68
CA PRO A 694 10.26 27.53 -4.60
C PRO A 694 9.60 28.13 -5.87
N PHE A 695 10.39 28.52 -6.87
CA PHE A 695 9.91 29.17 -8.09
C PHE A 695 9.90 28.18 -9.28
N GLY A 696 9.05 28.46 -10.27
CA GLY A 696 8.91 27.59 -11.45
C GLY A 696 8.38 26.19 -11.10
N THR A 697 8.81 25.19 -11.87
CA THR A 697 8.41 23.78 -11.68
C THR A 697 9.55 22.95 -11.09
N HIS A 698 10.26 23.49 -10.09
CA HIS A 698 11.36 22.80 -9.41
C HIS A 698 10.87 21.95 -8.23
N ALA A 699 9.94 22.52 -7.45
CA ALA A 699 9.48 21.92 -6.21
C ALA A 699 8.62 20.66 -6.38
N ALA A 700 7.76 20.60 -7.40
CA ALA A 700 6.93 19.43 -7.67
C ALA A 700 7.73 18.17 -8.04
N PRO A 701 8.68 18.20 -9.00
CA PRO A 701 9.54 17.05 -9.28
C PRO A 701 10.34 16.57 -8.06
N LEU A 702 10.91 17.51 -7.30
CA LEU A 702 11.72 17.14 -6.13
C LEU A 702 10.86 16.53 -5.01
N LEU A 703 9.62 17.01 -4.82
CA LEU A 703 8.65 16.38 -3.92
C LEU A 703 8.30 14.96 -4.40
N ALA A 704 8.05 14.75 -5.70
CA ALA A 704 7.74 13.43 -6.25
C ALA A 704 8.88 12.43 -6.01
N VAL A 705 10.13 12.85 -6.21
CA VAL A 705 11.32 12.03 -5.89
C VAL A 705 11.41 11.75 -4.39
N THR A 706 11.16 12.76 -3.56
CA THR A 706 11.18 12.63 -2.09
C THR A 706 10.12 11.63 -1.61
N CYS A 707 8.90 11.66 -2.15
CA CYS A 707 7.85 10.69 -1.82
C CYS A 707 8.26 9.26 -2.17
N ARG A 708 8.93 9.05 -3.31
CA ARG A 708 9.43 7.72 -3.70
C ARG A 708 10.56 7.25 -2.80
N LEU A 709 11.50 8.13 -2.46
CA LEU A 709 12.57 7.84 -1.50
C LEU A 709 12.01 7.51 -0.10
N ALA A 710 11.04 8.28 0.37
CA ALA A 710 10.37 8.08 1.64
C ALA A 710 9.60 6.75 1.70
N THR A 711 8.94 6.37 0.61
CA THR A 711 8.26 5.08 0.49
C THR A 711 9.25 3.91 0.46
N ALA A 712 10.39 4.07 -0.23
CA ALA A 712 11.43 3.05 -0.30
C ALA A 712 12.25 2.93 1.01
N ALA A 713 12.28 3.97 1.83
CA ALA A 713 13.00 4.01 3.11
C ALA A 713 12.08 4.46 4.26
N PRO A 714 11.11 3.62 4.70
CA PRO A 714 10.11 4.01 5.70
C PRO A 714 10.70 4.33 7.09
N SER A 715 11.93 3.89 7.38
CA SER A 715 12.66 4.23 8.63
C SER A 715 13.40 5.57 8.58
N THR A 716 13.51 6.18 7.40
CA THR A 716 14.20 7.46 7.20
C THR A 716 13.21 8.61 7.28
N VAL A 717 13.56 9.65 8.03
CA VAL A 717 12.79 10.89 8.11
C VAL A 717 13.30 11.87 7.06
N PHE A 718 12.40 12.49 6.31
CA PHE A 718 12.71 13.52 5.32
C PHE A 718 12.11 14.86 5.75
N SER A 719 12.93 15.86 6.03
CA SER A 719 12.46 17.23 6.30
C SER A 719 12.48 18.03 5.01
N PHE A 720 11.31 18.38 4.49
CA PHE A 720 11.09 19.10 3.24
C PHE A 720 10.93 20.60 3.47
N PHE A 721 11.88 21.39 2.99
CA PHE A 721 11.96 22.84 3.22
C PHE A 721 11.62 23.61 1.94
N SER A 722 10.52 24.36 1.98
CA SER A 722 10.16 25.31 0.92
C SER A 722 9.37 26.49 1.49
N THR A 723 9.09 27.51 0.68
CA THR A 723 8.31 28.66 1.15
C THR A 723 6.86 28.27 1.40
N ALA A 724 6.18 28.98 2.31
CA ALA A 724 4.78 28.69 2.64
C ALA A 724 3.86 28.67 1.40
N ARG A 725 4.09 29.58 0.45
CA ARG A 725 3.33 29.64 -0.82
C ARG A 725 3.59 28.44 -1.72
N SER A 726 4.83 27.96 -1.76
CA SER A 726 5.20 26.78 -2.57
C SER A 726 4.60 25.52 -1.94
N ASN A 727 4.78 25.33 -0.63
CA ASN A 727 4.22 24.20 0.13
C ASN A 727 2.69 24.13 0.01
N SER A 728 1.97 25.25 0.18
CA SER A 728 0.51 25.26 0.06
C SER A 728 0.01 24.94 -1.34
N SER A 729 0.81 25.21 -2.39
CA SER A 729 0.47 24.88 -3.77
C SER A 729 0.79 23.43 -4.15
N LEU A 730 1.62 22.72 -3.39
CA LEU A 730 2.16 21.40 -3.74
C LEU A 730 1.59 20.27 -2.90
N LEU A 731 1.31 20.54 -1.62
CA LEU A 731 1.03 19.48 -0.66
C LEU A 731 -0.48 19.25 -0.53
N SER A 732 -0.89 18.03 -0.89
CA SER A 732 -2.18 17.44 -0.50
C SER A 732 -2.01 16.56 0.76
N SER A 733 -3.10 15.96 1.25
CA SER A 733 -3.10 15.07 2.43
C SER A 733 -2.31 13.76 2.27
N ASP A 734 -1.81 13.45 1.07
CA ASP A 734 -1.38 12.09 0.69
C ASP A 734 0.15 11.91 0.69
N ILE A 735 0.90 12.73 1.42
CA ILE A 735 2.35 12.57 1.56
C ILE A 735 2.70 11.45 2.56
N PRO A 736 3.77 10.66 2.31
CA PRO A 736 4.25 9.67 3.27
C PRO A 736 4.48 10.27 4.67
N THR A 737 4.08 9.53 5.71
CA THR A 737 4.10 10.00 7.11
C THR A 737 5.51 10.28 7.66
N ASN A 738 6.54 9.75 6.99
CA ASN A 738 7.94 10.00 7.29
C ASN A 738 8.51 11.25 6.58
N ILE A 739 7.68 12.06 5.91
CA ILE A 739 8.02 13.39 5.41
C ILE A 739 7.47 14.46 6.37
N ARG A 740 8.34 15.36 6.84
CA ARG A 740 7.99 16.54 7.63
C ARG A 740 8.15 17.80 6.80
N VAL A 741 7.10 18.61 6.72
CA VAL A 741 7.11 19.83 5.90
C VAL A 741 7.46 21.03 6.76
N HIS A 742 8.40 21.83 6.29
CA HIS A 742 8.88 23.04 6.95
C HIS A 742 8.71 24.25 6.02
N ASN A 743 8.07 25.30 6.53
CA ASN A 743 7.92 26.57 5.83
C ASN A 743 9.12 27.47 6.10
N VAL A 744 9.81 27.90 5.06
CA VAL A 744 10.95 28.83 5.15
C VAL A 744 10.55 30.23 4.66
N ALA A 745 11.31 31.25 5.09
CA ALA A 745 11.11 32.61 4.62
C ALA A 745 11.38 32.74 3.10
N ASP A 746 10.69 33.65 2.44
CA ASP A 746 10.82 33.90 0.99
C ASP A 746 11.95 34.87 0.63
N GLY A 747 12.69 35.36 1.62
CA GLY A 747 13.81 36.30 1.45
C GLY A 747 13.37 37.76 1.22
N VAL A 748 12.07 38.05 1.18
CA VAL A 748 11.57 39.41 0.97
C VAL A 748 11.60 40.20 2.29
N PRO A 749 12.32 41.33 2.38
CA PRO A 749 12.36 42.14 3.60
C PRO A 749 10.98 42.71 3.98
N GLU A 750 10.72 42.87 5.29
CA GLU A 750 9.45 43.39 5.79
C GLU A 750 9.18 44.81 5.25
N GLY A 751 8.00 45.04 4.68
CA GLY A 751 7.61 46.31 4.05
C GLY A 751 8.16 46.54 2.64
N PHE A 752 8.92 45.60 2.07
CA PHE A 752 9.43 45.70 0.70
C PHE A 752 8.34 45.35 -0.34
N VAL A 753 8.07 46.29 -1.26
CA VAL A 753 7.13 46.07 -2.36
C VAL A 753 7.90 45.54 -3.57
N LEU A 754 7.64 44.30 -3.96
CA LEU A 754 8.23 43.71 -5.16
C LEU A 754 7.87 44.55 -6.38
N THR A 755 8.89 44.89 -7.17
CA THR A 755 8.70 45.51 -8.49
C THR A 755 8.04 44.49 -9.43
N GLY A 756 7.41 44.94 -10.52
CA GLY A 756 6.78 44.04 -11.51
C GLY A 756 7.72 43.08 -12.23
N ASN A 757 9.01 43.03 -11.87
CA ASN A 757 9.98 42.07 -12.38
C ASN A 757 10.03 40.81 -11.48
N PRO A 758 9.55 39.65 -11.93
CA PRO A 758 9.54 38.42 -11.13
C PRO A 758 10.93 37.89 -10.77
N GLN A 759 11.99 38.25 -11.53
CA GLN A 759 13.37 37.84 -11.23
C GLN A 759 13.87 38.45 -9.91
N HIS A 760 13.39 39.63 -9.51
CA HIS A 760 13.86 40.29 -8.29
C HIS A 760 13.52 39.49 -7.03
N ALA A 761 12.36 38.84 -6.99
CA ALA A 761 11.98 37.96 -5.88
C ALA A 761 12.87 36.72 -5.80
N VAL A 762 13.29 36.18 -6.96
CA VAL A 762 14.23 35.06 -7.03
C VAL A 762 15.59 35.46 -6.48
N GLU A 763 16.09 36.64 -6.85
CA GLU A 763 17.39 37.14 -6.40
C GLU A 763 17.41 37.35 -4.88
N LEU A 764 16.39 38.00 -4.31
CA LEU A 764 16.25 38.18 -2.86
C LEU A 764 16.22 36.84 -2.10
N PHE A 765 15.50 35.85 -2.64
CA PHE A 765 15.46 34.51 -2.05
C PHE A 765 16.84 33.83 -2.07
N LEU A 766 17.54 33.86 -3.21
CA LEU A 766 18.86 33.23 -3.36
C LEU A 766 19.92 33.88 -2.45
N GLU A 767 19.89 35.20 -2.28
CA GLU A 767 20.80 35.90 -1.35
C GLU A 767 20.56 35.50 0.11
N ALA A 768 19.29 35.34 0.51
CA ALA A 768 18.92 35.01 1.88
C ALA A 768 18.97 33.49 2.17
N ALA A 769 18.93 32.63 1.14
CA ALA A 769 18.78 31.19 1.27
C ALA A 769 19.80 30.52 2.21
N PRO A 770 21.12 30.81 2.17
CA PRO A 770 22.09 30.15 3.04
C PRO A 770 21.75 30.32 4.54
N GLU A 771 21.43 31.53 4.96
CA GLU A 771 21.08 31.82 6.36
C GLU A 771 19.71 31.29 6.75
N ILE A 772 18.73 31.37 5.84
CA ILE A 772 17.39 30.82 6.04
C ILE A 772 17.48 29.31 6.28
N PHE A 773 18.07 28.56 5.36
CA PHE A 773 18.13 27.10 5.47
C PHE A 773 19.01 26.66 6.64
N ARG A 774 20.14 27.32 6.92
CA ARG A 774 20.99 27.02 8.08
C ARG A 774 20.20 27.10 9.40
N ARG A 775 19.35 28.11 9.57
CA ARG A 775 18.50 28.26 10.76
C ARG A 775 17.43 27.17 10.84
N GLU A 776 16.69 26.96 9.77
CA GLU A 776 15.55 26.02 9.76
C GLU A 776 15.99 24.56 9.87
N ILE A 777 17.12 24.19 9.25
CA ILE A 777 17.73 22.88 9.38
C ILE A 777 18.06 22.59 10.86
N LYS A 778 18.66 23.55 11.57
CA LYS A 778 18.99 23.39 12.99
C LYS A 778 17.74 23.23 13.88
N ALA A 779 16.65 23.92 13.53
CA ALA A 779 15.36 23.75 14.21
C ALA A 779 14.78 22.34 13.98
N ALA A 780 14.83 21.84 12.74
CA ALA A 780 14.35 20.50 12.40
C ALA A 780 15.15 19.38 13.07
N GLU A 781 16.49 19.51 13.20
CA GLU A 781 17.29 18.55 13.97
C GLU A 781 16.84 18.45 15.43
N THR A 782 16.47 19.59 16.02
CA THR A 782 15.98 19.67 17.40
C THR A 782 14.61 19.02 17.54
N GLU A 783 13.71 19.25 16.58
CA GLU A 783 12.36 18.69 16.55
C GLU A 783 12.36 17.16 16.35
N VAL A 784 13.23 16.65 15.48
CA VAL A 784 13.32 15.22 15.16
C VAL A 784 14.21 14.48 16.17
N GLY A 785 15.09 15.20 16.88
CA GLY A 785 16.08 14.64 17.79
C GLY A 785 17.20 13.86 17.08
N ARG A 786 17.40 14.10 15.78
CA ARG A 786 18.37 13.40 14.93
C ARG A 786 19.12 14.38 14.05
N LYS A 787 20.42 14.18 13.91
CA LYS A 787 21.23 14.97 12.98
C LYS A 787 21.00 14.56 11.54
N PHE A 788 21.05 15.53 10.63
CA PHE A 788 20.99 15.23 9.20
C PHE A 788 22.26 14.50 8.74
N LYS A 789 22.07 13.50 7.89
CA LYS A 789 23.17 12.74 7.27
C LYS A 789 23.32 13.04 5.77
N CYS A 790 22.25 13.48 5.12
CA CYS A 790 22.23 13.94 3.73
C CYS A 790 21.44 15.25 3.62
N ILE A 791 21.91 16.12 2.72
CA ILE A 791 21.20 17.26 2.18
C ILE A 791 20.90 16.98 0.72
N LEU A 792 19.64 16.67 0.44
CA LEU A 792 19.06 16.60 -0.89
C LEU A 792 18.63 18.01 -1.28
N THR A 793 19.06 18.55 -2.41
CA THR A 793 18.76 19.95 -2.75
C THR A 793 18.43 20.13 -4.22
N ASP A 794 17.65 21.15 -4.56
CA ASP A 794 17.73 21.74 -5.89
C ASP A 794 19.13 22.35 -6.13
N ALA A 795 19.70 22.15 -7.32
CA ALA A 795 21.02 22.62 -7.71
C ALA A 795 21.16 24.15 -7.64
N PHE A 796 20.07 24.90 -7.80
CA PHE A 796 20.11 26.37 -7.69
C PHE A 796 20.44 26.84 -6.26
N LEU A 797 20.23 25.97 -5.26
CA LEU A 797 20.53 26.23 -3.86
C LEU A 797 21.89 25.66 -3.43
N TRP A 798 22.81 25.47 -4.38
CA TRP A 798 24.14 24.88 -4.14
C TRP A 798 24.87 25.51 -2.95
N LEU A 799 24.81 26.84 -2.79
CA LEU A 799 25.54 27.53 -1.73
C LEU A 799 24.98 27.19 -0.34
N ALA A 800 23.65 27.16 -0.21
CA ALA A 800 22.99 26.79 1.04
C ALA A 800 23.26 25.32 1.40
N ALA A 801 23.18 24.44 0.40
CA ALA A 801 23.40 23.01 0.58
C ALA A 801 24.86 22.67 0.89
N GLU A 802 25.82 23.26 0.17
CA GLU A 802 27.25 23.02 0.40
C GLU A 802 27.67 23.53 1.78
N THR A 803 27.25 24.75 2.15
CA THR A 803 27.57 25.34 3.46
C THR A 803 26.99 24.48 4.60
N ALA A 804 25.71 24.11 4.50
CA ALA A 804 25.07 23.26 5.50
C ALA A 804 25.70 21.85 5.54
N ALA A 805 26.01 21.25 4.40
CA ALA A 805 26.62 19.92 4.35
C ALA A 805 28.00 19.91 5.00
N ALA A 806 28.82 20.95 4.76
CA ALA A 806 30.13 21.12 5.37
C ALA A 806 30.05 21.33 6.89
N GLU A 807 29.14 22.19 7.36
CA GLU A 807 28.93 22.44 8.79
C GLU A 807 28.48 21.19 9.55
N MET A 808 27.63 20.39 8.91
CA MET A 808 26.94 19.27 9.54
C MET A 808 27.65 17.93 9.33
N LYS A 809 28.68 17.90 8.48
CA LYS A 809 29.35 16.68 8.01
C LYS A 809 28.36 15.70 7.37
N ALA A 810 27.43 16.23 6.58
CA ALA A 810 26.44 15.48 5.81
C ALA A 810 26.88 15.33 4.34
N SER A 811 26.36 14.33 3.63
CA SER A 811 26.50 14.28 2.17
C SER A 811 25.64 15.36 1.51
N TRP A 812 26.06 15.80 0.33
CA TRP A 812 25.31 16.73 -0.51
C TRP A 812 24.92 16.04 -1.81
N VAL A 813 23.62 15.88 -2.04
CA VAL A 813 23.04 15.28 -3.25
C VAL A 813 22.21 16.34 -3.97
N ALA A 814 22.56 16.67 -5.21
CA ALA A 814 21.96 17.77 -5.96
C ALA A 814 21.03 17.28 -7.07
N TYR A 815 19.82 17.83 -7.11
CA TYR A 815 18.84 17.70 -8.18
C TYR A 815 19.01 18.84 -9.18
N TYR A 816 19.30 18.54 -10.44
CA TYR A 816 19.22 19.53 -11.50
C TYR A 816 17.87 19.41 -12.23
N GLY A 817 17.09 20.50 -12.24
CA GLY A 817 15.72 20.51 -12.77
C GLY A 817 15.58 20.76 -14.28
N GLY A 818 16.67 21.09 -14.98
CA GLY A 818 16.72 21.24 -16.44
C GLY A 818 17.22 19.98 -17.14
N GLY A 819 17.56 20.09 -18.43
CA GLY A 819 18.09 19.00 -19.25
C GLY A 819 19.62 18.87 -19.25
N ALA A 820 20.13 17.76 -19.80
CA ALA A 820 21.58 17.52 -19.91
C ALA A 820 22.30 18.60 -20.73
N THR A 821 21.68 19.07 -21.81
CA THR A 821 22.22 20.15 -22.64
C THR A 821 22.34 21.45 -21.84
N SER A 822 21.32 21.86 -21.09
CA SER A 822 21.36 23.08 -20.29
C SER A 822 22.37 22.99 -19.13
N LEU A 823 22.50 21.81 -18.49
CA LEU A 823 23.51 21.56 -17.46
C LEU A 823 24.93 21.70 -18.02
N THR A 824 25.19 21.13 -19.19
CA THR A 824 26.49 21.24 -19.87
C THR A 824 26.83 22.70 -20.15
N ALA A 825 25.89 23.51 -20.62
CA ALA A 825 26.13 24.94 -20.83
C ALA A 825 26.52 25.67 -19.53
N HIS A 826 25.96 25.28 -18.39
CA HIS A 826 26.37 25.84 -17.09
C HIS A 826 27.75 25.36 -16.64
N LEU A 827 28.07 24.08 -16.76
CA LEU A 827 29.39 23.53 -16.40
C LEU A 827 30.50 24.19 -17.23
N TYR A 828 30.25 24.38 -18.52
CA TYR A 828 31.22 24.93 -19.47
C TYR A 828 31.09 26.45 -19.66
N THR A 829 30.41 27.17 -18.76
CA THR A 829 30.20 28.62 -18.89
C THR A 829 31.51 29.37 -19.17
N ASP A 830 32.58 29.04 -18.46
CA ASP A 830 33.88 29.69 -18.65
C ASP A 830 34.49 29.39 -20.02
N ALA A 831 34.48 28.13 -20.46
CA ALA A 831 34.96 27.75 -21.79
C ALA A 831 34.13 28.42 -22.91
N ILE A 832 32.82 28.56 -22.72
CA ILE A 832 31.95 29.26 -23.69
C ILE A 832 32.29 30.75 -23.71
N ARG A 833 32.46 31.40 -22.55
CA ARG A 833 32.84 32.81 -22.48
C ARG A 833 34.22 33.08 -23.08
N GLU A 834 35.17 32.17 -22.94
CA GLU A 834 36.51 32.26 -23.53
C GLU A 834 36.48 32.17 -25.06
N ASN A 835 35.68 31.25 -25.61
CA ASN A 835 35.61 31.02 -27.06
C ASN A 835 34.69 32.00 -27.81
N VAL A 836 33.54 32.33 -27.22
CA VAL A 836 32.52 33.19 -27.83
C VAL A 836 32.77 34.67 -27.49
N GLY A 837 33.27 34.95 -26.30
CA GLY A 837 33.33 36.28 -25.72
C GLY A 837 32.03 36.67 -25.01
N VAL A 838 32.10 37.72 -24.19
CA VAL A 838 30.96 38.35 -23.50
C VAL A 838 30.65 39.76 -23.98
N LYS A 839 31.45 40.27 -24.92
CA LYS A 839 31.28 41.58 -25.57
C LYS A 839 30.96 41.33 -27.04
N GLU A 840 30.03 42.11 -27.60
CA GLU A 840 29.67 42.05 -29.04
C GLU A 840 29.16 40.67 -29.51
N VAL A 841 28.57 39.88 -28.61
CA VAL A 841 28.04 38.52 -28.88
C VAL A 841 26.97 38.50 -29.98
N GLY A 842 26.33 39.64 -30.26
CA GLY A 842 25.25 39.77 -31.24
C GLY A 842 25.58 39.26 -32.64
N GLU A 843 26.81 39.47 -33.13
CA GLU A 843 27.22 39.01 -34.47
C GLU A 843 27.48 37.49 -34.53
N ARG A 844 27.69 36.85 -33.37
CA ARG A 844 28.04 35.43 -33.24
C ARG A 844 26.86 34.55 -32.81
N MET A 845 25.66 35.13 -32.73
CA MET A 845 24.45 34.46 -32.22
C MET A 845 24.07 33.19 -32.98
N GLU A 846 24.37 33.11 -34.28
CA GLU A 846 24.11 31.93 -35.11
C GLU A 846 25.26 30.91 -35.11
N GLU A 847 26.43 31.24 -34.54
CA GLU A 847 27.54 30.30 -34.46
C GLU A 847 27.19 29.14 -33.53
N THR A 848 27.63 27.93 -33.90
CA THR A 848 27.46 26.74 -33.09
C THR A 848 28.53 26.65 -32.00
N ILE A 849 28.17 26.21 -30.80
CA ILE A 849 29.11 25.93 -29.69
C ILE A 849 29.62 24.48 -29.72
N GLY A 850 29.78 23.92 -30.92
CA GLY A 850 30.23 22.54 -31.18
C GLY A 850 31.69 22.23 -30.82
N PHE A 851 32.42 23.17 -30.21
CA PHE A 851 33.69 22.87 -29.56
C PHE A 851 33.50 22.12 -28.23
N ILE A 852 32.25 22.06 -27.71
CA ILE A 852 31.84 21.19 -26.62
C ILE A 852 31.18 19.94 -27.23
N SER A 853 31.59 18.76 -26.78
CA SER A 853 31.05 17.47 -27.22
C SER A 853 29.54 17.40 -27.01
N GLY A 854 28.78 16.99 -28.02
CA GLY A 854 27.31 16.92 -27.96
C GLY A 854 26.59 18.25 -28.20
N MET A 855 27.32 19.36 -28.36
CA MET A 855 26.77 20.71 -28.58
C MET A 855 26.87 21.18 -30.04
N GLU A 856 27.13 20.29 -30.99
CA GLU A 856 27.43 20.61 -32.39
C GLU A 856 26.26 21.30 -33.10
N LYS A 857 25.03 21.03 -32.67
CA LYS A 857 23.82 21.63 -33.21
C LYS A 857 23.30 22.82 -32.36
N ILE A 858 23.94 23.12 -31.24
CA ILE A 858 23.51 24.21 -30.35
C ILE A 858 24.21 25.50 -30.75
N ARG A 859 23.45 26.59 -30.90
CA ARG A 859 24.01 27.91 -31.23
C ARG A 859 24.18 28.77 -29.99
N VAL A 860 25.00 29.81 -30.12
CA VAL A 860 25.22 30.82 -29.06
C VAL A 860 23.89 31.38 -28.54
N LYS A 861 22.97 31.76 -29.42
CA LYS A 861 21.65 32.31 -29.02
C LYS A 861 20.71 31.29 -28.38
N ASP A 862 20.99 30.00 -28.53
CA ASP A 862 20.19 28.94 -27.91
C ASP A 862 20.62 28.72 -26.44
N THR A 863 21.80 29.21 -26.02
CA THR A 863 22.26 29.15 -24.61
C THR A 863 21.42 30.02 -23.68
N GLN A 864 21.43 29.71 -22.38
CA GLN A 864 20.64 30.42 -21.38
C GLN A 864 21.17 31.85 -21.12
N GLU A 865 20.27 32.76 -20.77
CA GLU A 865 20.67 34.07 -20.24
C GLU A 865 21.60 33.89 -19.03
N GLY A 866 22.68 34.69 -18.97
CA GLY A 866 23.70 34.56 -17.93
C GLY A 866 24.92 33.73 -18.34
N VAL A 867 24.87 32.97 -19.44
CA VAL A 867 26.04 32.25 -19.97
C VAL A 867 26.96 33.22 -20.72
N VAL A 868 26.54 33.76 -21.87
CA VAL A 868 27.31 34.74 -22.66
C VAL A 868 26.56 36.03 -22.98
N PHE A 869 25.23 36.05 -22.83
CA PHE A 869 24.40 37.24 -23.05
C PHE A 869 23.40 37.45 -21.91
N GLY A 870 22.67 38.57 -21.95
CA GLY A 870 21.81 39.01 -20.85
C GLY A 870 22.59 39.77 -19.77
N ASN A 871 22.00 39.93 -18.59
CA ASN A 871 22.67 40.58 -17.47
C ASN A 871 23.57 39.58 -16.72
N LEU A 872 24.83 39.48 -17.14
CA LEU A 872 25.83 38.58 -16.55
C LEU A 872 26.19 38.96 -15.09
N ASP A 873 25.93 40.21 -14.70
CA ASP A 873 26.23 40.72 -13.36
C ASP A 873 25.11 40.49 -12.34
N SER A 874 23.95 40.02 -12.79
CA SER A 874 22.83 39.73 -11.89
C SER A 874 23.19 38.63 -10.88
N VAL A 875 22.53 38.67 -9.72
CA VAL A 875 22.66 37.64 -8.68
C VAL A 875 22.33 36.27 -9.26
N PHE A 876 21.29 36.20 -10.09
CA PHE A 876 20.86 34.95 -10.71
C PHE A 876 21.93 34.37 -11.66
N SER A 877 22.48 35.19 -12.58
CA SER A 877 23.53 34.76 -13.52
C SER A 877 24.80 34.31 -12.78
N LYS A 878 25.21 35.05 -11.75
CA LYS A 878 26.33 34.67 -10.89
C LYS A 878 26.07 33.36 -10.14
N THR A 879 24.86 33.18 -9.62
CA THR A 879 24.47 31.95 -8.93
C THR A 879 24.54 30.73 -9.85
N LEU A 880 24.04 30.83 -11.08
CA LEU A 880 24.08 29.74 -12.07
C LEU A 880 25.49 29.42 -12.55
N HIS A 881 26.33 30.44 -12.76
CA HIS A 881 27.74 30.23 -13.08
C HIS A 881 28.46 29.50 -11.95
N GLN A 882 28.30 29.96 -10.71
CA GLN A 882 28.92 29.32 -9.55
C GLN A 882 28.36 27.93 -9.25
N MET A 883 27.08 27.69 -9.54
CA MET A 883 26.49 26.34 -9.49
C MET A 883 27.26 25.37 -10.39
N GLY A 884 27.56 25.76 -11.64
CA GLY A 884 28.33 24.93 -12.57
C GLY A 884 29.70 24.52 -11.99
N LEU A 885 30.36 25.45 -11.29
CA LEU A 885 31.63 25.20 -10.61
C LEU A 885 31.49 24.38 -9.32
N ALA A 886 30.31 24.38 -8.69
CA ALA A 886 30.06 23.74 -7.41
C ALA A 886 29.60 22.28 -7.54
N LEU A 887 28.78 21.96 -8.54
CA LEU A 887 28.19 20.64 -8.71
C LEU A 887 29.19 19.47 -8.78
N PRO A 888 30.39 19.59 -9.39
CA PRO A 888 31.42 18.54 -9.31
C PRO A 888 31.83 18.12 -7.89
N ARG A 889 31.60 18.98 -6.89
CA ARG A 889 31.89 18.67 -5.47
C ARG A 889 30.78 17.89 -4.77
N ALA A 890 29.56 17.89 -5.31
CA ALA A 890 28.44 17.12 -4.77
C ALA A 890 28.77 15.62 -4.70
N THR A 891 28.17 14.92 -3.74
CA THR A 891 28.33 13.47 -3.59
C THR A 891 27.69 12.75 -4.77
N ALA A 892 26.51 13.20 -5.17
CA ALA A 892 25.85 12.80 -6.40
C ALA A 892 25.07 13.97 -7.01
N VAL A 893 25.02 14.02 -8.33
CA VAL A 893 24.12 14.88 -9.09
C VAL A 893 23.12 13.98 -9.81
N PHE A 894 21.84 14.26 -9.65
CA PHE A 894 20.79 13.53 -10.33
C PHE A 894 19.86 14.47 -11.07
N ILE A 895 19.24 13.95 -12.12
CA ILE A 895 18.42 14.72 -13.05
C ILE A 895 17.17 13.90 -13.40
N ASN A 896 16.07 14.61 -13.62
CA ASN A 896 14.91 14.02 -14.27
C ASN A 896 15.24 13.88 -15.76
N SER A 897 15.83 12.76 -16.18
CA SER A 897 16.14 12.40 -17.57
C SER A 897 16.48 10.90 -17.62
N PHE A 898 16.80 10.35 -18.79
CA PHE A 898 17.25 8.97 -18.98
C PHE A 898 18.54 8.93 -19.81
N GLU A 899 19.39 7.93 -19.59
CA GLU A 899 20.75 7.88 -20.15
C GLU A 899 20.76 7.82 -21.68
N GLU A 900 19.79 7.12 -22.24
CA GLU A 900 19.65 6.84 -23.66
C GLU A 900 19.19 8.06 -24.46
N LEU A 901 18.66 9.10 -23.80
CA LEU A 901 18.27 10.35 -24.45
C LEU A 901 19.49 11.08 -25.04
N ASP A 902 20.56 11.18 -24.24
CA ASP A 902 21.82 11.82 -24.62
C ASP A 902 23.02 11.04 -24.04
N PRO A 903 23.47 9.96 -24.72
CA PRO A 903 24.57 9.13 -24.24
C PRO A 903 25.90 9.89 -24.13
N THR A 904 26.14 10.88 -25.00
CA THR A 904 27.34 11.71 -24.99
C THR A 904 27.45 12.48 -23.68
N PHE A 905 26.41 13.23 -23.31
CA PHE A 905 26.39 13.97 -22.05
C PHE A 905 26.43 13.04 -20.84
N THR A 906 25.75 11.88 -20.90
CA THR A 906 25.81 10.88 -19.82
C THR A 906 27.24 10.42 -19.55
N ASN A 907 28.03 10.16 -20.60
CA ASN A 907 29.42 9.75 -20.43
C ASN A 907 30.31 10.89 -19.91
N ASP A 908 30.14 12.10 -20.44
CA ASP A 908 30.90 13.28 -20.01
C ASP A 908 30.62 13.61 -18.53
N PHE A 909 29.35 13.57 -18.12
CA PHE A 909 28.94 13.81 -16.74
C PHE A 909 29.40 12.74 -15.76
N ARG A 910 29.54 11.48 -16.18
CA ARG A 910 30.15 10.42 -15.36
C ARG A 910 31.63 10.67 -15.07
N SER A 911 32.33 11.44 -15.91
CA SER A 911 33.69 11.88 -15.63
C SER A 911 33.77 13.17 -14.80
N GLU A 912 32.82 14.09 -14.98
CA GLU A 912 32.82 15.39 -14.29
C GLU A 912 32.28 15.31 -12.85
N PHE A 913 31.27 14.47 -12.60
CA PHE A 913 30.66 14.31 -11.28
C PHE A 913 31.16 13.06 -10.57
N LYS A 914 31.24 13.11 -9.24
CA LYS A 914 31.56 11.92 -8.41
C LYS A 914 30.58 10.77 -8.68
N ARG A 915 29.30 11.11 -8.85
CA ARG A 915 28.24 10.21 -9.26
C ARG A 915 27.18 11.01 -10.01
N TYR A 916 26.78 10.51 -11.17
CA TYR A 916 25.75 11.11 -12.02
C TYR A 916 24.62 10.10 -12.22
N LEU A 917 23.38 10.51 -11.96
CA LEU A 917 22.22 9.62 -11.90
C LEU A 917 21.05 10.18 -12.72
N ASN A 918 20.73 9.54 -13.84
CA ASN A 918 19.50 9.79 -14.59
C ASN A 918 18.37 8.98 -13.94
N ILE A 919 17.34 9.61 -13.39
CA ILE A 919 16.27 8.91 -12.62
C ILE A 919 14.87 9.04 -13.23
N GLY A 920 14.78 9.63 -14.43
CA GLY A 920 13.55 9.96 -15.11
C GLY A 920 13.27 9.08 -16.34
N PRO A 921 12.28 9.44 -17.18
CA PRO A 921 11.39 10.58 -16.97
C PRO A 921 10.39 10.32 -15.84
N LEU A 922 10.28 11.27 -14.92
CA LEU A 922 9.32 11.20 -13.81
C LEU A 922 7.87 11.08 -14.29
N ALA A 923 7.55 11.56 -15.49
CA ALA A 923 6.25 11.42 -16.13
C ALA A 923 5.78 9.96 -16.25
N LEU A 924 6.69 9.03 -16.59
CA LEU A 924 6.39 7.59 -16.67
C LEU A 924 6.40 6.90 -15.29
N LEU A 925 7.18 7.44 -14.36
CA LEU A 925 7.29 6.92 -12.99
C LEU A 925 6.13 7.38 -12.10
N SER A 926 5.31 8.30 -12.60
CA SER A 926 4.10 8.82 -11.95
C SER A 926 2.83 8.04 -12.35
N SER A 927 2.95 6.88 -13.02
CA SER A 927 1.81 6.08 -13.52
C SER A 927 1.36 4.91 -12.61
N PRO A 928 0.06 4.54 -12.67
CA PRO A 928 -0.70 3.92 -11.59
C PRO A 928 -0.54 2.41 -11.56
N SER A 929 0.49 1.93 -10.85
CA SER A 929 0.52 0.53 -10.39
C SER A 929 0.31 0.42 -8.87
N GLN A 930 0.03 1.54 -8.21
CA GLN A 930 -0.34 1.67 -6.79
C GLN A 930 -1.32 2.85 -6.68
N THR A 931 -2.49 2.61 -6.07
CA THR A 931 -3.64 3.52 -5.80
C THR A 931 -4.48 4.05 -7.00
N SER A 932 -5.79 3.84 -6.91
CA SER A 932 -6.81 4.27 -7.88
C SER A 932 -7.25 5.72 -7.64
N THR A 933 -6.37 6.70 -7.82
CA THR A 933 -6.74 8.11 -7.75
C THR A 933 -7.39 8.56 -9.07
N LEU A 934 -8.57 9.20 -8.97
CA LEU A 934 -9.24 9.82 -10.11
C LEU A 934 -8.41 11.02 -10.59
N VAL A 935 -8.08 11.05 -11.89
CA VAL A 935 -7.43 12.20 -12.55
C VAL A 935 -8.33 13.42 -12.39
N HIS A 936 -7.78 14.50 -11.83
CA HIS A 936 -8.52 15.74 -11.63
C HIS A 936 -8.70 16.48 -12.96
N ASP A 937 -9.84 16.31 -13.64
CA ASP A 937 -10.18 17.01 -14.90
C ASP A 937 -11.44 17.88 -14.75
N PRO A 938 -11.34 19.07 -14.12
CA PRO A 938 -12.51 19.89 -13.78
C PRO A 938 -13.20 20.52 -14.99
N HIS A 939 -12.53 20.54 -16.16
CA HIS A 939 -13.06 21.10 -17.39
C HIS A 939 -13.47 20.03 -18.41
N CYS A 940 -13.42 18.75 -18.05
CA CYS A 940 -13.78 17.62 -18.91
C CYS A 940 -12.98 17.58 -20.23
N CYS A 941 -11.69 17.96 -20.19
CA CYS A 941 -10.80 17.92 -21.34
C CYS A 941 -10.67 16.48 -21.90
N LEU A 942 -10.65 15.48 -21.01
CA LEU A 942 -10.52 14.07 -21.36
C LEU A 942 -11.79 13.54 -22.04
N ALA A 943 -12.97 13.92 -21.56
CA ALA A 943 -14.24 13.57 -22.21
C ALA A 943 -14.43 14.27 -23.57
N TRP A 944 -13.81 15.44 -23.75
CA TRP A 944 -13.85 16.16 -25.03
C TRP A 944 -12.90 15.54 -26.07
N ILE A 945 -11.68 15.17 -25.65
CA ILE A 945 -10.66 14.63 -26.56
C ILE A 945 -10.98 13.20 -27.04
N GLU A 946 -11.73 12.42 -26.26
CA GLU A 946 -12.18 11.05 -26.60
C GLU A 946 -13.00 10.99 -27.90
N LYS A 947 -13.64 12.10 -28.28
CA LYS A 947 -14.48 12.21 -29.49
C LYS A 947 -13.68 12.59 -30.75
N ARG A 948 -12.35 12.68 -30.66
CA ARG A 948 -11.48 13.20 -31.72
C ARG A 948 -10.69 12.07 -32.38
N SER A 949 -10.35 12.26 -33.66
CA SER A 949 -9.56 11.29 -34.42
C SER A 949 -8.12 11.19 -33.89
N THR A 950 -7.52 10.01 -34.04
CA THR A 950 -6.11 9.74 -33.68
C THR A 950 -5.17 10.78 -34.28
N ALA A 951 -4.25 11.30 -33.45
CA ALA A 951 -3.22 12.27 -33.81
C ALA A 951 -3.70 13.50 -34.60
N SER A 952 -4.82 14.09 -34.18
CA SER A 952 -5.43 15.25 -34.83
C SER A 952 -5.50 16.49 -33.95
N VAL A 953 -5.31 16.35 -32.64
CA VAL A 953 -5.50 17.43 -31.66
C VAL A 953 -4.19 18.15 -31.36
N ALA A 954 -4.22 19.48 -31.33
CA ALA A 954 -3.14 20.32 -30.81
C ALA A 954 -3.38 20.65 -29.34
N TYR A 955 -2.45 20.30 -28.47
CA TYR A 955 -2.43 20.79 -27.08
C TYR A 955 -1.50 22.00 -26.98
N ILE A 956 -1.94 23.07 -26.33
CA ILE A 956 -1.18 24.31 -26.19
C ILE A 956 -1.02 24.67 -24.71
N ALA A 957 0.21 24.74 -24.23
CA ALA A 957 0.52 25.18 -22.87
C ALA A 957 1.94 25.78 -22.75
N PHE A 958 2.06 26.91 -22.05
CA PHE A 958 3.34 27.63 -21.86
C PHE A 958 3.84 27.56 -20.41
N GLY A 959 3.44 26.54 -19.66
CA GLY A 959 3.84 26.35 -18.26
C GLY A 959 3.17 27.34 -17.29
N ARG A 960 3.67 27.38 -16.04
CA ARG A 960 3.07 28.20 -14.96
C ARG A 960 3.55 29.65 -14.92
N VAL A 961 4.77 29.89 -15.40
CA VAL A 961 5.52 31.15 -15.20
C VAL A 961 5.79 31.89 -16.49
N ALA A 962 5.50 31.29 -17.65
CA ALA A 962 5.70 31.91 -18.95
C ALA A 962 4.35 32.09 -19.65
N THR A 963 4.16 33.22 -20.33
CA THR A 963 2.99 33.47 -21.16
C THR A 963 3.44 34.31 -22.35
N PRO A 964 3.07 33.92 -23.58
CA PRO A 964 3.34 34.75 -24.74
C PRO A 964 2.74 36.16 -24.58
N PRO A 965 3.36 37.20 -25.16
CA PRO A 965 2.79 38.54 -25.21
C PRO A 965 1.37 38.54 -25.81
N PRO A 966 0.51 39.52 -25.47
CA PRO A 966 -0.87 39.58 -25.98
C PRO A 966 -0.99 39.48 -27.50
N VAL A 967 -0.07 40.09 -28.25
CA VAL A 967 -0.04 40.02 -29.72
C VAL A 967 0.20 38.59 -30.23
N GLU A 968 1.02 37.81 -29.54
CA GLU A 968 1.26 36.40 -29.86
C GLU A 968 0.05 35.54 -29.48
N LEU A 969 -0.65 35.83 -28.38
CA LEU A 969 -1.90 35.13 -28.03
C LEU A 969 -2.98 35.34 -29.11
N VAL A 970 -3.11 36.56 -29.64
CA VAL A 970 -4.00 36.87 -30.77
C VAL A 970 -3.59 36.08 -32.01
N ALA A 971 -2.30 36.01 -32.32
CA ALA A 971 -1.79 35.26 -33.47
C ALA A 971 -2.06 33.75 -33.36
N ILE A 972 -1.86 33.15 -32.19
CA ILE A 972 -2.20 31.74 -31.91
C ILE A 972 -3.70 31.52 -32.12
N ALA A 973 -4.56 32.37 -31.54
CA ALA A 973 -6.01 32.24 -31.68
C ALA A 973 -6.45 32.31 -33.16
N GLN A 974 -5.92 33.27 -33.92
CA GLN A 974 -6.20 33.39 -35.34
C GLN A 974 -5.73 32.18 -36.15
N GLY A 975 -4.54 31.63 -35.84
CA GLY A 975 -4.00 30.45 -36.50
C GLY A 975 -4.76 29.17 -36.17
N LEU A 976 -5.23 29.01 -34.93
CA LEU A 976 -6.15 27.92 -34.55
C LEU A 976 -7.47 28.05 -35.34
N GLU A 977 -8.06 29.24 -35.36
CA GLU A 977 -9.33 29.48 -36.04
C GLU A 977 -9.24 29.26 -37.56
N SER A 978 -8.14 29.66 -38.22
CA SER A 978 -7.94 29.47 -39.66
C SER A 978 -7.61 28.01 -40.03
N SER A 979 -6.72 27.36 -39.29
CA SER A 979 -6.27 25.99 -39.58
C SER A 979 -7.35 24.92 -39.40
N LYS A 980 -8.40 25.21 -38.61
CA LYS A 980 -9.48 24.26 -38.24
C LYS A 980 -8.99 23.01 -37.48
N VAL A 981 -7.74 23.01 -37.01
CA VAL A 981 -7.17 21.95 -36.18
C VAL A 981 -7.91 21.89 -34.84
N PRO A 982 -8.42 20.71 -34.41
CA PRO A 982 -8.99 20.57 -33.08
C PRO A 982 -7.95 20.86 -31.99
N PHE A 983 -8.33 21.54 -30.91
CA PHE A 983 -7.34 21.95 -29.90
C PHE A 983 -7.82 21.94 -28.46
N VAL A 984 -6.88 21.78 -27.53
CA VAL A 984 -7.06 22.11 -26.10
C VAL A 984 -5.96 23.10 -25.71
N TRP A 985 -6.34 24.29 -25.26
CA TRP A 985 -5.41 25.35 -24.89
C TRP A 985 -5.51 25.65 -23.39
N SER A 986 -4.44 25.35 -22.64
CA SER A 986 -4.29 25.80 -21.25
C SER A 986 -3.82 27.26 -21.21
N LEU A 987 -4.71 28.17 -20.79
CA LEU A 987 -4.48 29.60 -20.70
C LEU A 987 -5.17 30.17 -19.45
N GLN A 988 -4.42 30.85 -18.58
CA GLN A 988 -4.96 31.47 -17.36
C GLN A 988 -6.12 32.43 -17.67
N GLU A 989 -7.18 32.41 -16.85
CA GLU A 989 -8.40 33.23 -17.04
C GLU A 989 -8.10 34.71 -17.29
N MET A 990 -7.22 35.32 -16.49
CA MET A 990 -6.84 36.73 -16.65
C MET A 990 -6.24 37.06 -18.02
N LYS A 991 -5.65 36.07 -18.70
CA LYS A 991 -5.03 36.21 -20.02
C LYS A 991 -6.01 35.96 -21.17
N MET A 992 -7.14 35.30 -20.91
CA MET A 992 -8.18 35.08 -21.92
C MET A 992 -8.80 36.39 -22.43
N THR A 993 -8.70 37.47 -21.65
CA THR A 993 -9.12 38.84 -22.04
C THR A 993 -8.37 39.38 -23.27
N HIS A 994 -7.21 38.82 -23.61
CA HIS A 994 -6.45 39.19 -24.80
C HIS A 994 -6.88 38.45 -26.07
N LEU A 995 -7.76 37.45 -25.96
CA LEU A 995 -8.24 36.70 -27.12
C LEU A 995 -9.14 37.59 -28.00
N PRO A 996 -9.17 37.36 -29.33
CA PRO A 996 -10.05 38.10 -30.23
C PRO A 996 -11.51 37.99 -29.81
N GLU A 997 -12.27 39.08 -29.95
CA GLU A 997 -13.70 39.10 -29.61
C GLU A 997 -14.46 37.99 -30.37
N GLY A 998 -15.29 37.24 -29.65
CA GLY A 998 -16.07 36.10 -30.17
C GLY A 998 -15.25 34.86 -30.54
N PHE A 999 -13.94 34.80 -30.30
CA PHE A 999 -13.11 33.64 -30.63
C PHE A 999 -13.64 32.35 -29.97
N LEU A 1000 -13.90 32.38 -28.66
CA LEU A 1000 -14.38 31.22 -27.90
C LEU A 1000 -15.69 30.67 -28.47
N ASP A 1001 -16.62 31.54 -28.86
CA ASP A 1001 -17.90 31.14 -29.46
C ASP A 1001 -17.72 30.51 -30.83
N ARG A 1002 -16.87 31.12 -31.68
CA ARG A 1002 -16.61 30.63 -33.04
C ARG A 1002 -15.85 29.31 -33.05
N THR A 1003 -15.04 29.02 -32.04
CA THR A 1003 -14.24 27.79 -31.96
C THR A 1003 -14.79 26.74 -31.01
N ARG A 1004 -15.96 26.93 -30.37
CA ARG A 1004 -16.48 26.04 -29.31
C ARG A 1004 -16.59 24.56 -29.71
N GLU A 1005 -16.91 24.29 -30.98
CA GLU A 1005 -17.01 22.91 -31.50
C GLU A 1005 -15.63 22.35 -31.91
N GLN A 1006 -14.71 23.25 -32.25
CA GLN A 1006 -13.35 22.96 -32.72
C GLN A 1006 -12.39 22.68 -31.56
N GLY A 1007 -12.45 23.45 -30.47
CA GLY A 1007 -11.46 23.37 -29.40
C GLY A 1007 -11.92 23.94 -28.06
N MET A 1008 -11.11 23.69 -27.02
CA MET A 1008 -11.34 24.16 -25.66
C MET A 1008 -10.23 25.13 -25.23
N VAL A 1009 -10.58 26.16 -24.47
CA VAL A 1009 -9.63 27.03 -23.77
C VAL A 1009 -9.95 26.96 -22.28
N VAL A 1010 -8.99 26.52 -21.47
CA VAL A 1010 -9.19 26.21 -20.05
C VAL A 1010 -8.06 26.79 -19.19
N PRO A 1011 -8.32 27.23 -17.95
CA PRO A 1011 -7.27 27.77 -17.08
C PRO A 1011 -6.21 26.73 -16.68
N TRP A 1012 -6.60 25.47 -16.60
CA TRP A 1012 -5.72 24.34 -16.28
C TRP A 1012 -6.22 23.09 -17.00
N ALA A 1013 -5.31 22.21 -17.43
CA ALA A 1013 -5.63 20.97 -18.11
C ALA A 1013 -4.80 19.79 -17.56
N PRO A 1014 -5.34 18.56 -17.55
CA PRO A 1014 -4.61 17.35 -17.16
C PRO A 1014 -3.57 17.00 -18.25
N GLN A 1015 -2.45 17.72 -18.25
CA GLN A 1015 -1.46 17.73 -19.34
C GLN A 1015 -0.89 16.34 -19.64
N VAL A 1016 -0.50 15.58 -18.61
CA VAL A 1016 0.09 14.24 -18.78
C VAL A 1016 -0.91 13.28 -19.43
N GLU A 1017 -2.16 13.32 -18.99
CA GLU A 1017 -3.22 12.45 -19.50
C GLU A 1017 -3.67 12.85 -20.91
N LEU A 1018 -3.71 14.15 -21.21
CA LEU A 1018 -3.96 14.64 -22.57
C LEU A 1018 -2.85 14.21 -23.54
N LEU A 1019 -1.58 14.34 -23.15
CA LEU A 1019 -0.46 13.96 -23.99
C LEU A 1019 -0.46 12.45 -24.28
N ASN A 1020 -0.82 11.62 -23.31
CA ASN A 1020 -0.94 10.17 -23.47
C ASN A 1020 -2.19 9.71 -24.26
N HIS A 1021 -3.10 10.62 -24.62
CA HIS A 1021 -4.31 10.27 -25.37
C HIS A 1021 -4.02 10.08 -26.86
N GLU A 1022 -4.58 9.04 -27.49
CA GLU A 1022 -4.29 8.69 -28.90
C GLU A 1022 -4.64 9.78 -29.92
N ALA A 1023 -5.62 10.63 -29.59
CA ALA A 1023 -6.02 11.76 -30.43
C ALA A 1023 -5.00 12.90 -30.44
N MET A 1024 -4.04 12.91 -29.51
CA MET A 1024 -3.00 13.93 -29.44
C MET A 1024 -2.09 13.87 -30.65
N GLY A 1025 -2.02 14.97 -31.41
CA GLY A 1025 -1.22 15.11 -32.62
C GLY A 1025 0.04 15.94 -32.43
N VAL A 1026 -0.03 17.01 -31.64
CA VAL A 1026 1.10 17.92 -31.42
C VAL A 1026 0.98 18.66 -30.09
N PHE A 1027 2.13 18.88 -29.44
CA PHE A 1027 2.24 19.72 -28.25
C PHE A 1027 2.92 21.06 -28.59
N VAL A 1028 2.16 22.16 -28.53
CA VAL A 1028 2.67 23.53 -28.63
C VAL A 1028 3.11 23.99 -27.24
N SER A 1029 4.42 24.17 -27.07
CA SER A 1029 5.02 24.41 -25.76
C SER A 1029 6.09 25.50 -25.78
N HIS A 1030 6.31 26.10 -24.62
CA HIS A 1030 7.49 26.91 -24.35
C HIS A 1030 8.82 26.14 -24.38
N GLY A 1031 8.82 24.80 -24.32
CA GLY A 1031 10.06 24.01 -24.29
C GLY A 1031 10.69 23.85 -22.90
N GLY A 1032 9.92 24.06 -21.82
CA GLY A 1032 10.36 23.73 -20.47
C GLY A 1032 10.64 22.22 -20.31
N TRP A 1033 11.67 21.88 -19.53
CA TRP A 1033 12.21 20.51 -19.48
C TRP A 1033 11.18 19.42 -19.10
N ASN A 1034 10.36 19.66 -18.08
CA ASN A 1034 9.31 18.70 -17.70
C ASN A 1034 8.31 18.46 -18.85
N SER A 1035 7.90 19.52 -19.56
CA SER A 1035 7.00 19.41 -20.72
C SER A 1035 7.64 18.67 -21.89
N VAL A 1036 8.94 18.85 -22.10
CA VAL A 1036 9.70 18.07 -23.11
C VAL A 1036 9.66 16.59 -22.76
N LEU A 1037 9.96 16.23 -21.51
CA LEU A 1037 9.94 14.83 -21.07
C LEU A 1037 8.56 14.20 -21.08
N GLU A 1038 7.50 14.95 -20.75
CA GLU A 1038 6.12 14.48 -20.87
C GLU A 1038 5.76 14.21 -22.34
N SER A 1039 6.16 15.08 -23.27
CA SER A 1039 5.95 14.87 -24.72
C SER A 1039 6.72 13.66 -25.26
N VAL A 1040 7.99 13.52 -24.86
CA VAL A 1040 8.85 12.38 -25.19
C VAL A 1040 8.24 11.08 -24.65
N SER A 1041 7.79 11.10 -23.39
CA SER A 1041 7.18 9.94 -22.72
C SER A 1041 5.86 9.51 -23.35
N ALA A 1042 5.19 10.40 -24.08
CA ALA A 1042 3.93 10.15 -24.78
C ALA A 1042 4.09 9.94 -26.29
N GLY A 1043 5.31 10.06 -26.83
CA GLY A 1043 5.56 9.94 -28.27
C GLY A 1043 4.90 11.04 -29.12
N VAL A 1044 4.68 12.23 -28.54
CA VAL A 1044 3.99 13.36 -29.20
C VAL A 1044 4.99 14.37 -29.77
N PRO A 1045 4.91 14.74 -31.06
CA PRO A 1045 5.72 15.81 -31.65
C PRO A 1045 5.46 17.19 -31.03
N MET A 1046 6.44 18.09 -31.11
CA MET A 1046 6.37 19.40 -30.48
C MET A 1046 6.45 20.58 -31.45
N ILE A 1047 5.77 21.68 -31.13
CA ILE A 1047 6.03 23.01 -31.69
C ILE A 1047 6.52 23.90 -30.56
N CYS A 1048 7.76 24.37 -30.65
CA CYS A 1048 8.43 25.11 -29.59
C CYS A 1048 8.42 26.63 -29.84
N ARG A 1049 8.06 27.38 -28.80
CA ARG A 1049 8.26 28.84 -28.70
C ARG A 1049 9.01 29.17 -27.41
N PRO A 1050 10.36 29.19 -27.43
CA PRO A 1050 11.15 29.38 -26.21
C PRO A 1050 11.03 30.80 -25.66
N ILE A 1051 10.93 30.96 -24.34
CA ILE A 1051 10.69 32.28 -23.72
C ILE A 1051 11.91 32.80 -22.92
N PHE A 1052 12.52 31.98 -22.06
CA PHE A 1052 13.66 32.35 -21.21
C PHE A 1052 14.37 31.08 -20.70
N GLY A 1053 15.53 31.22 -20.06
CA GLY A 1053 16.21 30.12 -19.37
C GLY A 1053 16.64 29.02 -20.33
N ASP A 1054 16.38 27.76 -19.97
CA ASP A 1054 16.71 26.58 -20.77
C ASP A 1054 15.75 26.33 -21.94
N HIS A 1055 14.68 27.11 -22.09
CA HIS A 1055 13.68 26.87 -23.13
C HIS A 1055 14.28 26.86 -24.55
N ALA A 1056 15.23 27.76 -24.85
CA ALA A 1056 15.82 27.87 -26.17
C ALA A 1056 16.72 26.67 -26.52
N ILE A 1057 17.57 26.25 -25.58
CA ILE A 1057 18.45 25.09 -25.78
C ILE A 1057 17.66 23.78 -25.87
N ASN A 1058 16.57 23.68 -25.11
CA ASN A 1058 15.64 22.54 -25.19
C ASN A 1058 14.90 22.52 -26.54
N ALA A 1059 14.38 23.67 -27.00
CA ALA A 1059 13.72 23.79 -28.30
C ALA A 1059 14.66 23.44 -29.46
N ARG A 1060 15.94 23.87 -29.38
CA ARG A 1060 16.97 23.46 -30.34
C ARG A 1060 17.23 21.97 -30.31
N SER A 1061 17.24 21.34 -29.13
CA SER A 1061 17.40 19.89 -29.00
C SER A 1061 16.22 19.14 -29.63
N VAL A 1062 14.99 19.57 -29.36
CA VAL A 1062 13.76 19.05 -29.97
C VAL A 1062 13.76 19.15 -31.50
N GLU A 1063 14.15 20.32 -32.03
CA GLU A 1063 14.11 20.59 -33.47
C GLU A 1063 15.28 19.95 -34.23
N ALA A 1064 16.51 20.13 -33.74
CA ALA A 1064 17.70 19.82 -34.51
C ALA A 1064 18.42 18.55 -34.05
N VAL A 1065 18.37 18.21 -32.76
CA VAL A 1065 19.11 17.03 -32.23
C VAL A 1065 18.25 15.78 -32.36
N TRP A 1066 17.07 15.78 -31.75
CA TRP A 1066 16.16 14.64 -31.71
C TRP A 1066 15.17 14.61 -32.87
N GLU A 1067 14.98 15.75 -33.55
CA GLU A 1067 14.11 15.88 -34.72
C GLU A 1067 12.67 15.39 -34.43
N ILE A 1068 12.15 15.74 -33.24
CA ILE A 1068 10.80 15.40 -32.77
C ILE A 1068 9.84 16.60 -32.82
N GLY A 1069 10.27 17.72 -33.38
CA GLY A 1069 9.46 18.93 -33.43
C GLY A 1069 10.09 20.04 -34.26
N VAL A 1070 9.50 21.22 -34.16
CA VAL A 1070 9.95 22.43 -34.86
C VAL A 1070 9.95 23.62 -33.91
N THR A 1071 10.81 24.61 -34.17
CA THR A 1071 10.75 25.91 -33.50
C THR A 1071 10.03 26.90 -34.39
N ILE A 1072 9.22 27.81 -33.82
CA ILE A 1072 8.58 28.87 -34.60
C ILE A 1072 9.64 29.71 -35.33
N SER A 1073 9.59 29.71 -36.67
CA SER A 1073 10.63 30.19 -37.57
C SER A 1073 11.04 31.65 -37.35
N SER A 1074 10.07 32.52 -37.06
CA SER A 1074 10.26 33.95 -36.76
C SER A 1074 10.71 34.22 -35.32
N GLY A 1075 10.80 33.19 -34.48
CA GLY A 1075 11.05 33.32 -33.05
C GLY A 1075 9.88 33.91 -32.27
N VAL A 1076 8.78 34.30 -32.91
CA VAL A 1076 7.54 34.81 -32.31
C VAL A 1076 6.33 34.25 -33.07
N PHE A 1077 5.21 34.03 -32.39
CA PHE A 1077 3.98 33.60 -33.07
C PHE A 1077 3.46 34.69 -34.01
N THR A 1078 3.33 34.33 -35.28
CA THR A 1078 2.50 35.02 -36.26
C THR A 1078 1.39 34.06 -36.68
N LYS A 1079 0.26 34.59 -37.17
CA LYS A 1079 -0.85 33.74 -37.62
C LYS A 1079 -0.35 32.73 -38.66
N ASP A 1080 0.28 33.24 -39.72
CA ASP A 1080 0.70 32.41 -40.86
C ASP A 1080 1.83 31.44 -40.46
N GLY A 1081 2.80 31.87 -39.65
CA GLY A 1081 3.87 30.99 -39.19
C GLY A 1081 3.39 29.90 -38.22
N PHE A 1082 2.36 30.18 -37.41
CA PHE A 1082 1.77 29.16 -36.55
C PHE A 1082 0.94 28.15 -37.34
N GLU A 1083 0.14 28.63 -38.30
CA GLU A 1083 -0.63 27.78 -39.22
C GLU A 1083 0.29 26.87 -40.06
N GLU A 1084 1.38 27.40 -40.60
CA GLU A 1084 2.41 26.62 -41.31
C GLU A 1084 3.05 25.55 -40.40
N SER A 1085 3.31 25.90 -39.13
CA SER A 1085 3.89 24.95 -38.17
C SER A 1085 2.93 23.81 -37.85
N LEU A 1086 1.63 24.11 -37.68
CA LEU A 1086 0.59 23.10 -37.47
C LEU A 1086 0.47 22.18 -38.69
N ASP A 1087 0.43 22.73 -39.90
CA ASP A 1087 0.36 21.95 -41.13
C ASP A 1087 1.60 21.04 -41.31
N ARG A 1088 2.79 21.59 -41.06
CA ARG A 1088 4.05 20.84 -41.15
C ARG A 1088 4.09 19.63 -40.21
N VAL A 1089 3.58 19.77 -38.98
CA VAL A 1089 3.62 18.71 -37.96
C VAL A 1089 2.46 17.73 -38.09
N LEU A 1090 1.24 18.19 -38.41
CA LEU A 1090 0.04 17.34 -38.43
C LEU A 1090 -0.28 16.75 -39.81
N VAL A 1091 0.15 17.39 -40.90
CA VAL A 1091 -0.30 17.05 -42.27
C VAL A 1091 0.86 16.58 -43.15
N GLN A 1092 1.99 17.31 -43.14
CA GLN A 1092 3.10 17.06 -44.06
C GLN A 1092 3.93 15.81 -43.68
N ASP A 1093 4.76 15.35 -44.62
CA ASP A 1093 5.63 14.18 -44.43
C ASP A 1093 6.71 14.40 -43.35
N ASP A 1094 7.10 15.65 -43.11
CA ASP A 1094 8.00 16.03 -42.02
C ASP A 1094 7.41 15.63 -40.65
N GLY A 1095 6.13 15.94 -40.41
CA GLY A 1095 5.42 15.55 -39.19
C GLY A 1095 5.37 14.04 -38.96
N LYS A 1096 5.25 13.24 -40.04
CA LYS A 1096 5.32 11.77 -39.95
C LYS A 1096 6.68 11.29 -39.45
N LYS A 1097 7.77 11.91 -39.91
CA LYS A 1097 9.13 11.59 -39.44
C LYS A 1097 9.31 11.98 -37.98
N MET A 1098 8.85 13.18 -37.58
CA MET A 1098 8.89 13.64 -36.20
C MET A 1098 8.16 12.68 -35.27
N LYS A 1099 6.98 12.20 -35.68
CA LYS A 1099 6.21 11.20 -34.92
C LYS A 1099 6.94 9.87 -34.78
N VAL A 1100 7.60 9.40 -35.84
CA VAL A 1100 8.43 8.19 -35.78
C VAL A 1100 9.59 8.37 -34.81
N ASN A 1101 10.25 9.53 -34.81
CA ASN A 1101 11.35 9.83 -33.89
C ASN A 1101 10.86 9.97 -32.45
N ALA A 1102 9.75 10.68 -32.22
CA ALA A 1102 9.12 10.83 -30.90
C ALA A 1102 8.76 9.47 -30.32
N LYS A 1103 8.18 8.58 -31.13
CA LYS A 1103 7.87 7.20 -30.71
C LYS A 1103 9.11 6.36 -30.37
N LYS A 1104 10.23 6.52 -31.09
CA LYS A 1104 11.48 5.85 -30.71
C LYS A 1104 11.99 6.32 -29.35
N LEU A 1105 11.89 7.62 -29.06
CA LEU A 1105 12.29 8.15 -27.76
C LEU A 1105 11.31 7.73 -26.66
N GLU A 1106 10.02 7.61 -26.96
CA GLU A 1106 9.01 7.03 -26.06
C GLU A 1106 9.39 5.59 -25.66
N GLU A 1107 9.75 4.76 -26.64
CA GLU A 1107 10.17 3.38 -26.43
C GLU A 1107 11.44 3.30 -25.55
N LEU A 1108 12.45 4.15 -25.82
CA LEU A 1108 13.66 4.24 -25.00
C LEU A 1108 13.37 4.72 -23.57
N ALA A 1109 12.49 5.72 -23.42
CA ALA A 1109 12.08 6.22 -22.11
C ALA A 1109 11.35 5.13 -21.30
N GLN A 1110 10.49 4.34 -21.93
CA GLN A 1110 9.82 3.19 -21.30
C GLN A 1110 10.80 2.09 -20.91
N GLU A 1111 11.80 1.81 -21.76
CA GLU A 1111 12.86 0.85 -21.45
C GLU A 1111 13.70 1.30 -20.24
N ALA A 1112 14.09 2.58 -20.20
CA ALA A 1112 14.91 3.17 -19.14
C ALA A 1112 14.25 3.10 -17.75
N VAL A 1113 12.92 3.22 -17.67
CA VAL A 1113 12.17 3.12 -16.40
C VAL A 1113 11.73 1.70 -16.05
N SER A 1114 11.95 0.74 -16.94
CA SER A 1114 11.62 -0.67 -16.68
C SER A 1114 12.45 -1.24 -15.53
N THR A 1115 12.09 -2.40 -15.00
CA THR A 1115 12.79 -3.04 -13.85
C THR A 1115 14.26 -3.40 -14.10
N LYS A 1116 14.74 -3.27 -15.34
CA LYS A 1116 16.13 -3.46 -15.75
C LYS A 1116 16.70 -2.24 -16.50
N GLY A 1117 15.94 -1.15 -16.52
CA GLY A 1117 16.32 0.07 -17.22
C GLY A 1117 17.29 0.91 -16.41
N SER A 1118 18.06 1.74 -17.11
CA SER A 1118 19.08 2.63 -16.54
C SER A 1118 18.53 3.53 -15.43
N SER A 1119 17.35 4.12 -15.62
CA SER A 1119 16.71 5.00 -14.63
C SER A 1119 16.23 4.27 -13.38
N PHE A 1120 15.79 3.00 -13.51
CA PHE A 1120 15.44 2.18 -12.35
C PHE A 1120 16.68 1.86 -11.50
N GLU A 1121 17.79 1.47 -12.14
CA GLU A 1121 19.06 1.19 -11.46
C GLU A 1121 19.63 2.46 -10.81
N ASN A 1122 19.61 3.59 -11.52
CA ASN A 1122 20.08 4.87 -11.01
C ASN A 1122 19.22 5.40 -9.85
N PHE A 1123 17.91 5.11 -9.82
CA PHE A 1123 17.08 5.42 -8.66
C PHE A 1123 17.49 4.60 -7.42
N GLY A 1124 17.84 3.31 -7.61
CA GLY A 1124 18.45 2.51 -6.54
C GLY A 1124 19.76 3.11 -6.05
N GLY A 1125 20.61 3.56 -6.99
CA GLY A 1125 21.83 4.30 -6.67
C GLY A 1125 21.57 5.61 -5.90
N LEU A 1126 20.52 6.36 -6.26
CA LEU A 1126 20.13 7.57 -5.54
C LEU A 1126 19.66 7.25 -4.12
N LEU A 1127 18.85 6.21 -3.95
CA LEU A 1127 18.43 5.74 -2.64
C LEU A 1127 19.63 5.39 -1.76
N ASP A 1128 20.65 4.76 -2.34
CA ASP A 1128 21.90 4.48 -1.62
C ASP A 1128 22.61 5.77 -1.18
N GLU A 1129 22.78 6.75 -2.07
CA GLU A 1129 23.46 8.01 -1.72
C GLU A 1129 22.71 8.84 -0.67
N VAL A 1130 21.37 8.76 -0.67
CA VAL A 1130 20.51 9.55 0.23
C VAL A 1130 20.30 8.86 1.58
N VAL A 1131 20.28 7.53 1.64
CA VAL A 1131 19.89 6.79 2.86
C VAL A 1131 21.03 5.96 3.42
N ASN A 1132 21.92 5.46 2.56
CA ASN A 1132 22.93 4.45 2.88
C ASN A 1132 24.32 5.06 3.12
N PHE A 1133 24.44 5.79 4.24
CA PHE A 1133 25.73 6.26 4.73
C PHE A 1133 26.53 5.10 5.30
N GLY A 1134 27.67 4.77 4.67
CA GLY A 1134 28.78 3.94 5.19
C GLY A 1134 28.40 2.82 6.15
#